data_AF-A0A9P0H9R8-F1
#
_entry.id   AF-A0A9P0H9R8-F1
#
_cell.length_a   1.000
_cell.length_b   1.000
_cell.length_c   1.000
_cell.angle_alpha   90.00
_cell.angle_beta   90.00
_cell.angle_gamma   90.00
#
_symmetry.space_group_name_H-M   'P 1'
#
loop_
_entity.id
_entity.type
_entity.pdbx_description
1 polymer ?
#
loop_
_entity_poly.entity_id
_entity_poly.type
_entity_poly.pdbx_seq_one_letter_code
_entity_poly.pdbx_strand_id
1 'polypeptide(L)'
;MGTRNFEWNWKCKSTFEQPPIHVYKLEQTLSHPLKQINTTSKLETVSHNEKLSFIDPLSANFENADPLSLMAAQEDWDDLDLNVEPVKAPKRGLEMSDNPWIEQRTAILNKFTTTQKLSISLQQHQERGSSSRDIASNIGLKNKLEQLDDFEELTLRQLEQLSQAEYVETVNSFGKVLVTAWNHDFRVKALKVAIQCAKLLVDTSVVQFYPSKFVLITDVLDMFGNLVYERLLAKAEYYPSGSKIMSPLPENFTPDMVPESAKETCRNWFYKIASIRELIPRLYVEAAVLKSYTFLTNSELSDCVNRLTLMTRGIGDPLVAVYTRCYLCRIGQSVFKAGPELIRQNLKDFLLLYEQLFSPSVHHQLSTQKVDLASYLGTYVPALDWMFQGIANSDRHDFLDELFKLCMEKRNKGLLLNSILSTFKPEYIAQKAEVLVQQISSCFGESFPLYTLLKMMGERLRGHTTSNSNYIKREIWKLVSKLENEGDYLSCVQAWIPFIIAHSSTSELNIVLGDIIDRIGSSTKFSCAILQDIVITVASNFPDMDQLFTMDKFLPLLDVIRSESSRAMACQRILEIFCKSRTAESTADPVTTDALTFIAKVLHDSVNALSVDDEKRQYGQLISQLIMKIDFGDFEQQLRFYVEARATFMNLDAVIVTLVHCVNRIAVETGKKVKSHHTKRTAAFVHACAAFSYITIPSVTSEITRLRLYLVTAQIALFNQSLGQADACIASALAILPQLPLSVEIDGKMCQIQPYLSEFVKNLLSTLIIVPDCFEQGMLYLTRGLVNMLQQCVEITGIAAITRLYLDVIRMLSVAARPEYPYHVRKVDSNDILYGSDPKFLTEINSMSSILLEEILNNLQTLGEQKDLEEQAAISFELFQYVIEIVNLESEGMATLAYQLWLLSHKHKCLDKKMAMRLLDSLKLKLPMYPANSAFSLLVSKLKI
;
A
#
# COMPACT_ATOMS: atom_id res chain seq x y z
N MET A 1 49.56 38.33 -18.02
CA MET A 1 49.64 39.69 -18.64
C MET A 1 51.07 39.94 -19.13
N GLY A 2 51.37 41.06 -19.81
CA GLY A 2 52.75 41.42 -20.16
C GLY A 2 53.58 41.79 -18.91
N THR A 3 54.85 41.39 -18.87
CA THR A 3 55.69 41.45 -17.67
C THR A 3 56.04 42.88 -17.22
N ARG A 4 55.48 43.26 -16.07
CA ARG A 4 56.07 44.20 -15.11
C ARG A 4 55.95 43.55 -13.74
N ASN A 5 57.04 43.46 -13.00
CA ASN A 5 57.01 42.96 -11.63
C ASN A 5 56.37 44.02 -10.74
N PHE A 6 55.06 43.88 -10.51
CA PHE A 6 54.34 44.58 -9.47
C PHE A 6 54.21 43.62 -8.28
N GLU A 7 54.82 43.94 -7.16
CA GLU A 7 54.61 43.19 -5.91
C GLU A 7 53.25 43.62 -5.33
N TRP A 8 52.32 42.67 -5.25
CA TRP A 8 50.96 42.94 -4.76
C TRP A 8 50.90 42.82 -3.24
N ASN A 9 51.45 43.82 -2.55
CA ASN A 9 51.59 43.83 -1.10
C ASN A 9 50.23 43.95 -0.38
N TRP A 10 49.57 42.82 -0.13
CA TRP A 10 48.32 42.74 0.62
C TRP A 10 48.53 43.25 2.06
N LYS A 11 47.69 44.21 2.46
CA LYS A 11 47.61 44.70 3.85
C LYS A 11 46.15 44.90 4.21
N CYS A 12 45.62 44.12 5.15
CA CYS A 12 44.29 44.36 5.72
C CYS A 12 44.21 45.77 6.35
N LYS A 13 43.04 46.43 6.27
CA LYS A 13 42.80 47.71 6.94
C LYS A 13 42.88 47.55 8.46
N SER A 14 43.65 48.40 9.13
CA SER A 14 43.85 48.40 10.58
C SER A 14 42.64 48.90 11.39
N THR A 15 41.71 49.59 10.76
CA THR A 15 40.49 50.11 11.40
C THR A 15 39.25 49.80 10.57
N PHE A 16 38.46 48.83 11.03
CA PHE A 16 37.04 48.75 10.68
C PHE A 16 36.30 49.80 11.53
N GLU A 17 36.22 51.05 11.05
CA GLU A 17 35.27 52.01 11.62
C GLU A 17 33.87 51.44 11.46
N GLN A 18 33.24 51.05 12.57
CA GLN A 18 31.87 50.54 12.53
C GLN A 18 30.94 51.70 12.15
N PRO A 19 30.10 51.57 11.10
CA PRO A 19 28.96 52.47 10.96
C PRO A 19 28.08 52.31 12.21
N PRO A 20 27.51 53.39 12.75
CA PRO A 20 26.68 53.30 13.94
C PRO A 20 25.52 52.34 13.70
N ILE A 21 25.34 51.37 14.60
CA ILE A 21 24.32 50.33 14.48
C ILE A 21 22.94 51.01 14.53
N HIS A 22 22.33 51.22 13.37
CA HIS A 22 20.92 51.54 13.28
C HIS A 22 20.13 50.30 13.73
N VAL A 23 19.75 50.30 15.01
CA VAL A 23 18.77 49.37 15.58
C VAL A 23 17.43 49.65 14.90
N TYR A 24 17.16 48.92 13.82
CA TYR A 24 15.86 48.95 13.15
C TYR A 24 14.79 48.49 14.15
N LYS A 25 13.81 49.36 14.41
CA LYS A 25 12.58 48.93 15.09
C LYS A 25 11.85 47.95 14.17
N LEU A 26 11.58 46.75 14.69
CA LEU A 26 10.67 45.81 14.05
C LEU A 26 9.24 46.31 14.25
N GLU A 27 8.61 46.77 13.17
CA GLU A 27 7.18 47.08 13.13
C GLU A 27 6.40 45.87 12.57
N GLN A 28 5.26 45.55 13.17
CA GLN A 28 4.42 44.42 12.73
C GLN A 28 3.66 44.77 11.45
N THR A 29 3.96 44.09 10.35
CA THR A 29 3.22 44.22 9.09
C THR A 29 2.04 43.25 9.05
N LEU A 30 0.82 43.78 8.91
CA LEU A 30 -0.44 43.02 8.96
C LEU A 30 -0.89 42.42 7.61
N SER A 31 -0.08 42.55 6.55
CA SER A 31 -0.44 42.19 5.18
C SER A 31 0.69 41.48 4.44
N HIS A 32 0.60 40.15 4.33
CA HIS A 32 1.53 39.33 3.54
C HIS A 32 1.03 39.17 2.09
N PRO A 33 1.87 39.31 1.05
CA PRO A 33 1.47 39.33 -0.37
C PRO A 33 1.08 37.96 -0.96
N LEU A 34 0.64 37.00 -0.13
CA LEU A 34 0.15 35.67 -0.56
C LEU A 34 -1.19 35.31 0.11
N LYS A 35 -2.05 36.30 0.37
CA LYS A 35 -3.43 36.06 0.83
C LYS A 35 -4.34 35.83 -0.38
N GLN A 36 -4.82 34.59 -0.53
CA GLN A 36 -5.74 34.21 -1.62
C GLN A 36 -7.08 34.96 -1.52
N ILE A 37 -7.67 35.28 -2.67
CA ILE A 37 -9.00 35.92 -2.78
C ILE A 37 -9.92 34.97 -3.53
N ASN A 38 -11.00 34.54 -2.88
CA ASN A 38 -12.08 33.76 -3.50
C ASN A 38 -13.12 34.71 -4.09
N THR A 39 -13.50 34.51 -5.36
CA THR A 39 -14.68 35.14 -5.97
C THR A 39 -15.41 34.14 -6.87
N THR A 40 -16.74 34.13 -6.77
CA THR A 40 -17.64 33.19 -7.46
C THR A 40 -18.68 33.93 -8.31
N SER A 41 -18.89 33.53 -9.57
CA SER A 41 -20.11 33.86 -10.32
C SER A 41 -20.31 32.93 -11.53
N LYS A 42 -21.57 32.66 -11.89
CA LYS A 42 -22.02 31.79 -13.00
C LYS A 42 -22.22 32.56 -14.31
N LEU A 43 -22.39 31.84 -15.43
CA LEU A 43 -23.42 32.11 -16.45
C LEU A 43 -23.63 30.89 -17.39
N GLU A 44 -24.68 30.89 -18.21
CA GLU A 44 -25.27 29.69 -18.86
C GLU A 44 -25.33 29.76 -20.41
N THR A 45 -26.08 28.83 -21.03
CA THR A 45 -26.10 28.40 -22.46
C THR A 45 -26.74 29.39 -23.48
N VAL A 46 -26.96 29.07 -24.79
CA VAL A 46 -28.20 28.40 -25.32
C VAL A 46 -28.17 28.15 -26.87
N SER A 47 -28.71 26.99 -27.33
CA SER A 47 -29.26 26.65 -28.68
C SER A 47 -28.33 26.53 -29.91
N HIS A 48 -28.69 25.92 -31.06
CA HIS A 48 -29.94 25.33 -31.67
C HIS A 48 -29.52 24.03 -32.49
N ASN A 49 -30.25 23.27 -33.33
CA ASN A 49 -31.57 23.36 -34.00
C ASN A 49 -32.17 21.95 -34.39
N GLU A 50 -33.27 21.89 -35.17
CA GLU A 50 -34.13 20.70 -35.41
C GLU A 50 -34.22 20.18 -36.88
N LYS A 51 -34.85 18.98 -37.09
CA LYS A 51 -35.98 18.74 -38.04
C LYS A 51 -36.65 17.34 -37.94
N LEU A 52 -37.87 17.19 -38.52
CA LEU A 52 -38.79 16.04 -38.40
C LEU A 52 -39.61 15.76 -39.69
N SER A 53 -40.00 14.49 -39.94
CA SER A 53 -41.18 14.03 -40.73
C SER A 53 -41.26 12.48 -40.81
N PHE A 54 -42.27 11.86 -41.43
CA PHE A 54 -43.60 11.53 -40.86
C PHE A 54 -44.18 10.23 -41.50
N ILE A 55 -44.96 9.51 -40.70
CA ILE A 55 -45.67 8.20 -40.83
C ILE A 55 -46.56 7.97 -42.08
N ASP A 56 -46.74 6.71 -42.52
CA ASP A 56 -48.06 6.14 -42.89
C ASP A 56 -48.13 4.58 -42.74
N PRO A 57 -49.18 3.97 -42.12
CA PRO A 57 -49.31 2.51 -41.99
C PRO A 57 -50.74 1.96 -42.22
N LEU A 58 -51.03 1.29 -43.34
CA LEU A 58 -52.17 0.35 -43.47
C LEU A 58 -52.14 -0.46 -44.79
N SER A 59 -51.83 -1.76 -44.74
CA SER A 59 -51.97 -2.66 -45.90
C SER A 59 -52.30 -4.12 -45.52
N ALA A 60 -53.59 -4.35 -45.22
CA ALA A 60 -54.31 -5.63 -45.23
C ALA A 60 -54.07 -6.68 -44.09
N ASN A 61 -55.15 -7.44 -43.85
CA ASN A 61 -55.30 -8.53 -42.86
C ASN A 61 -55.53 -9.87 -43.59
N PHE A 62 -55.75 -10.95 -42.80
CA PHE A 62 -56.22 -12.30 -43.18
C PHE A 62 -55.10 -13.20 -43.77
N GLU A 63 -55.08 -14.52 -43.59
CA GLU A 63 -56.11 -15.48 -43.10
C GLU A 63 -55.63 -16.36 -41.90
N ASN A 64 -56.48 -17.26 -41.39
CA ASN A 64 -56.23 -18.11 -40.21
C ASN A 64 -55.93 -19.58 -40.58
N ALA A 65 -54.95 -20.20 -39.90
CA ALA A 65 -54.90 -21.66 -39.70
C ALA A 65 -54.13 -22.03 -38.40
N ASP A 66 -54.03 -23.32 -38.07
CA ASP A 66 -53.48 -23.83 -36.80
C ASP A 66 -51.99 -23.43 -36.59
N PRO A 67 -51.64 -22.76 -35.47
CA PRO A 67 -50.33 -22.14 -35.28
C PRO A 67 -49.15 -23.11 -35.03
N LEU A 68 -49.36 -24.42 -34.96
CA LEU A 68 -48.26 -25.39 -34.96
C LEU A 68 -48.12 -26.10 -36.32
N SER A 69 -49.24 -26.47 -36.94
CA SER A 69 -49.24 -27.11 -38.27
C SER A 69 -48.75 -26.17 -39.39
N LEU A 70 -49.02 -24.86 -39.30
CA LEU A 70 -48.45 -23.87 -40.24
C LEU A 70 -46.92 -23.78 -40.15
N MET A 71 -46.36 -23.68 -38.93
CA MET A 71 -44.91 -23.48 -38.73
C MET A 71 -44.07 -24.68 -39.19
N ALA A 72 -44.67 -25.86 -39.34
CA ALA A 72 -43.99 -27.06 -39.85
C ALA A 72 -44.02 -27.17 -41.40
N ALA A 73 -44.74 -26.27 -42.10
CA ALA A 73 -45.10 -26.44 -43.51
C ALA A 73 -44.75 -25.23 -44.41
N GLN A 74 -43.98 -24.25 -43.90
CA GLN A 74 -43.80 -22.96 -44.59
C GLN A 74 -42.37 -22.39 -44.64
N GLU A 75 -41.36 -23.16 -44.20
CA GLU A 75 -39.94 -22.83 -44.39
C GLU A 75 -39.22 -24.07 -44.95
N ASP A 76 -38.73 -23.98 -46.19
CA ASP A 76 -37.83 -24.99 -46.78
C ASP A 76 -36.44 -24.86 -46.14
N TRP A 77 -35.90 -25.97 -45.64
CA TRP A 77 -34.65 -26.00 -44.86
C TRP A 77 -33.43 -26.39 -45.69
N ASP A 78 -32.87 -25.44 -46.43
CA ASP A 78 -31.53 -25.56 -47.02
C ASP A 78 -30.68 -24.28 -46.86
N ASP A 79 -29.36 -24.45 -46.94
CA ASP A 79 -28.29 -23.45 -46.82
C ASP A 79 -28.24 -22.57 -45.55
N LEU A 80 -27.47 -23.05 -44.56
CA LEU A 80 -26.86 -22.23 -43.49
C LEU A 80 -25.34 -22.16 -43.69
N ASP A 81 -24.83 -21.04 -44.20
CA ASP A 81 -23.38 -20.78 -44.26
C ASP A 81 -22.87 -20.17 -42.94
N LEU A 82 -21.70 -20.62 -42.48
CA LEU A 82 -21.21 -20.41 -41.11
C LEU A 82 -20.16 -19.29 -41.02
N ASN A 83 -20.52 -18.06 -41.37
CA ASN A 83 -19.70 -16.87 -41.09
C ASN A 83 -20.54 -15.62 -40.80
N VAL A 84 -20.73 -15.30 -39.51
CA VAL A 84 -21.23 -13.99 -39.04
C VAL A 84 -20.40 -13.56 -37.82
N GLU A 85 -19.91 -12.32 -37.82
CA GLU A 85 -19.11 -11.78 -36.71
C GLU A 85 -19.92 -11.67 -35.40
N PRO A 86 -19.27 -11.79 -34.23
CA PRO A 86 -19.95 -11.72 -32.93
C PRO A 86 -20.46 -10.31 -32.62
N VAL A 87 -21.75 -10.08 -32.88
CA VAL A 87 -22.47 -8.88 -32.47
C VAL A 87 -22.33 -8.67 -30.96
N LYS A 88 -21.81 -7.51 -30.56
CA LYS A 88 -21.63 -7.14 -29.15
C LYS A 88 -22.99 -7.03 -28.46
N ALA A 89 -23.13 -7.69 -27.31
CA ALA A 89 -24.35 -7.63 -26.50
C ALA A 89 -24.75 -6.17 -26.16
N PRO A 90 -26.05 -5.84 -26.15
CA PRO A 90 -26.52 -4.47 -26.02
C PRO A 90 -26.23 -3.89 -24.63
N LYS A 91 -25.19 -3.04 -24.54
CA LYS A 91 -24.94 -2.23 -23.34
C LYS A 91 -25.96 -1.10 -23.21
N ARG A 92 -27.16 -1.41 -22.73
CA ARG A 92 -27.87 -0.48 -21.85
C ARG A 92 -27.22 -0.53 -20.47
N GLY A 93 -27.33 0.56 -19.72
CA GLY A 93 -26.68 0.68 -18.42
C GLY A 93 -27.21 -0.35 -17.44
N LEU A 94 -26.33 -1.25 -16.98
CA LEU A 94 -26.44 -1.77 -15.62
C LEU A 94 -26.23 -0.57 -14.70
N GLU A 95 -27.32 -0.04 -14.14
CA GLU A 95 -27.20 0.79 -12.96
C GLU A 95 -26.49 -0.02 -11.88
N MET A 96 -25.42 0.53 -11.30
CA MET A 96 -24.71 -0.08 -10.18
C MET A 96 -25.55 0.06 -8.90
N SER A 97 -26.63 -0.72 -8.85
CA SER A 97 -27.23 -1.14 -7.59
C SER A 97 -26.39 -2.29 -7.04
N ASP A 98 -26.06 -2.22 -5.74
CA ASP A 98 -25.22 -3.22 -5.08
C ASP A 98 -25.93 -4.58 -5.08
N ASN A 99 -25.50 -5.48 -5.97
CA ASN A 99 -26.09 -6.80 -6.14
C ASN A 99 -25.16 -7.88 -5.54
N PRO A 100 -25.36 -8.28 -4.26
CA PRO A 100 -24.47 -9.20 -3.57
C PRO A 100 -24.40 -10.60 -4.21
N TRP A 101 -25.33 -10.95 -5.10
CA TRP A 101 -25.26 -12.21 -5.87
C TRP A 101 -24.01 -12.28 -6.76
N ILE A 102 -23.50 -11.14 -7.26
CA ILE A 102 -22.35 -11.10 -8.17
C ILE A 102 -21.06 -11.49 -7.43
N GLU A 103 -20.90 -11.01 -6.20
CA GLU A 103 -19.79 -11.38 -5.31
C GLU A 103 -19.89 -12.85 -4.89
N GLN A 104 -21.09 -13.31 -4.51
CA GLN A 104 -21.27 -14.72 -4.14
C GLN A 104 -21.02 -15.65 -5.33
N ARG A 105 -21.45 -15.28 -6.54
CA ARG A 105 -21.19 -15.99 -7.80
C ARG A 105 -19.69 -16.16 -8.06
N THR A 106 -18.88 -15.13 -7.92
CA THR A 106 -17.42 -15.24 -8.13
C THR A 106 -16.76 -16.06 -7.02
N ALA A 107 -17.19 -15.92 -5.76
CA ALA A 107 -16.71 -16.75 -4.66
C ALA A 107 -17.03 -18.25 -4.85
N ILE A 108 -18.22 -18.59 -5.36
CA ILE A 108 -18.61 -19.98 -5.68
C ILE A 108 -17.70 -20.56 -6.77
N LEU A 109 -17.58 -19.86 -7.91
CA LEU A 109 -16.81 -20.34 -9.07
C LEU A 109 -15.31 -20.53 -8.76
N ASN A 110 -14.76 -19.72 -7.86
CA ASN A 110 -13.38 -19.83 -7.40
C ASN A 110 -13.16 -20.97 -6.39
N LYS A 111 -14.18 -21.34 -5.60
CA LYS A 111 -14.07 -22.32 -4.51
C LYS A 111 -14.44 -23.75 -4.95
N PHE A 112 -15.47 -23.90 -5.77
CA PHE A 112 -16.01 -25.21 -6.17
C PHE A 112 -15.48 -25.59 -7.56
N THR A 113 -14.20 -25.98 -7.59
CA THR A 113 -13.43 -26.32 -8.79
C THR A 113 -13.11 -27.81 -8.86
N THR A 114 -12.98 -28.38 -10.06
CA THR A 114 -12.73 -29.83 -10.24
C THR A 114 -11.81 -30.12 -11.44
N THR A 115 -10.72 -30.85 -11.18
CA THR A 115 -9.73 -31.30 -12.17
C THR A 115 -9.99 -32.71 -12.71
N GLN A 116 -10.90 -33.46 -12.10
CA GLN A 116 -11.32 -34.79 -12.59
C GLN A 116 -12.35 -34.65 -13.70
N LYS A 117 -12.43 -35.64 -14.59
CA LYS A 117 -13.53 -35.77 -15.56
C LYS A 117 -14.84 -36.02 -14.82
N LEU A 118 -15.95 -35.50 -15.33
CA LEU A 118 -17.24 -35.47 -14.63
C LEU A 118 -17.99 -36.82 -14.50
N SER A 119 -17.30 -37.96 -14.63
CA SER A 119 -17.90 -39.30 -14.60
C SER A 119 -17.06 -40.31 -13.80
N ILE A 120 -17.76 -41.07 -12.94
CA ILE A 120 -17.19 -42.19 -12.17
C ILE A 120 -17.58 -43.49 -12.87
N SER A 121 -16.63 -44.08 -13.59
CA SER A 121 -16.85 -45.36 -14.27
C SER A 121 -16.82 -46.54 -13.29
N LEU A 122 -17.90 -47.33 -13.24
CA LEU A 122 -17.91 -48.60 -12.52
C LEU A 122 -16.88 -49.56 -13.16
N GLN A 123 -15.98 -50.09 -12.34
CA GLN A 123 -14.99 -51.08 -12.78
C GLN A 123 -15.64 -52.47 -12.88
N GLN A 124 -16.18 -52.83 -14.04
CA GLN A 124 -16.53 -54.22 -14.36
C GLN A 124 -15.77 -54.74 -15.59
N HIS A 125 -14.75 -55.56 -15.27
CA HIS A 125 -14.05 -56.52 -16.14
C HIS A 125 -13.29 -55.97 -17.36
N GLN A 126 -12.22 -56.72 -17.68
CA GLN A 126 -11.10 -56.25 -18.48
C GLN A 126 -10.89 -57.19 -19.68
N GLU A 127 -11.27 -56.77 -20.88
CA GLU A 127 -10.85 -57.48 -22.08
C GLU A 127 -10.47 -56.55 -23.26
N ARG A 128 -9.15 -56.48 -23.50
CA ARG A 128 -8.47 -56.19 -24.78
C ARG A 128 -9.00 -55.06 -25.68
N GLY A 129 -8.57 -53.85 -25.35
CA GLY A 129 -7.60 -53.15 -26.21
C GLY A 129 -8.11 -52.33 -27.40
N SER A 130 -8.41 -51.05 -27.15
CA SER A 130 -8.28 -49.95 -28.13
C SER A 130 -7.81 -48.67 -27.43
N SER A 131 -7.13 -47.78 -28.15
CA SER A 131 -6.51 -46.56 -27.59
C SER A 131 -7.47 -45.37 -27.60
N SER A 132 -7.56 -44.63 -26.49
CA SER A 132 -8.50 -43.52 -26.31
C SER A 132 -8.08 -42.22 -27.02
N ARG A 133 -7.89 -42.25 -28.35
CA ARG A 133 -7.59 -41.07 -29.19
C ARG A 133 -8.50 -40.90 -30.41
N ASP A 134 -9.19 -41.96 -30.87
CA ASP A 134 -9.93 -41.94 -32.14
C ASP A 134 -11.41 -41.49 -32.04
N ILE A 135 -11.84 -40.98 -30.88
CA ILE A 135 -13.20 -40.47 -30.67
C ILE A 135 -13.33 -39.01 -31.14
N ALA A 136 -12.29 -38.19 -31.00
CA ALA A 136 -12.31 -36.77 -31.38
C ALA A 136 -12.27 -36.55 -32.92
N SER A 137 -11.86 -37.55 -33.70
CA SER A 137 -11.65 -37.45 -35.15
C SER A 137 -12.84 -37.90 -36.00
N ASN A 138 -13.85 -38.55 -35.43
CA ASN A 138 -15.02 -39.08 -36.13
C ASN A 138 -16.25 -38.13 -36.13
N ILE A 139 -16.07 -36.86 -35.70
CA ILE A 139 -17.14 -35.85 -35.67
C ILE A 139 -17.47 -35.33 -37.09
N GLY A 140 -16.56 -35.48 -38.05
CA GLY A 140 -16.83 -35.32 -39.48
C GLY A 140 -17.13 -36.66 -40.15
N LEU A 141 -18.08 -36.65 -41.10
CA LEU A 141 -18.40 -37.75 -42.04
C LEU A 141 -19.09 -39.01 -41.46
N LYS A 142 -20.34 -38.86 -41.00
CA LYS A 142 -21.35 -39.92 -41.17
C LYS A 142 -22.78 -39.38 -41.31
N ASN A 143 -23.34 -39.63 -42.50
CA ASN A 143 -24.73 -39.56 -42.99
C ASN A 143 -25.75 -38.60 -42.32
N LYS A 144 -26.32 -37.73 -43.16
CA LYS A 144 -27.00 -36.48 -42.79
C LYS A 144 -28.54 -36.60 -42.64
N LEU A 145 -29.09 -37.76 -42.23
CA LEU A 145 -30.54 -38.04 -42.34
C LEU A 145 -31.28 -38.51 -41.07
N GLU A 146 -30.60 -38.78 -39.96
CA GLU A 146 -31.23 -39.31 -38.72
C GLU A 146 -31.20 -38.33 -37.53
N GLN A 147 -30.46 -37.22 -37.63
CA GLN A 147 -30.19 -36.29 -36.51
C GLN A 147 -31.31 -35.27 -36.19
N LEU A 148 -32.59 -35.65 -36.30
CA LEU A 148 -33.72 -34.76 -35.95
C LEU A 148 -34.36 -35.04 -34.58
N ASP A 149 -34.21 -36.27 -34.04
CA ASP A 149 -34.59 -36.61 -32.65
C ASP A 149 -33.37 -36.75 -31.69
N ASP A 150 -32.18 -37.02 -32.23
CA ASP A 150 -30.95 -37.38 -31.48
C ASP A 150 -30.41 -36.31 -30.48
N PHE A 151 -30.91 -35.07 -30.54
CA PHE A 151 -30.39 -33.96 -29.74
C PHE A 151 -30.62 -34.11 -28.23
N GLU A 152 -31.55 -34.96 -27.79
CA GLU A 152 -31.94 -35.09 -26.38
C GLU A 152 -31.15 -36.13 -25.56
N GLU A 153 -30.62 -37.21 -26.15
CA GLU A 153 -29.85 -38.24 -25.41
C GLU A 153 -28.33 -38.09 -25.54
N LEU A 154 -27.81 -37.69 -26.71
CA LEU A 154 -26.37 -37.66 -26.99
C LEU A 154 -25.63 -36.57 -26.20
N THR A 155 -26.27 -35.44 -25.92
CA THR A 155 -25.65 -34.28 -25.24
C THR A 155 -25.34 -34.55 -23.77
N LEU A 156 -26.23 -35.23 -23.04
CA LEU A 156 -26.04 -35.54 -21.61
C LEU A 156 -24.81 -36.42 -21.37
N ARG A 157 -24.71 -37.56 -22.08
CA ARG A 157 -23.59 -38.51 -21.94
C ARG A 157 -22.22 -37.96 -22.41
N GLN A 158 -22.21 -36.89 -23.20
CA GLN A 158 -20.99 -36.21 -23.63
C GLN A 158 -20.51 -35.20 -22.58
N LEU A 159 -21.43 -34.45 -21.95
CA LEU A 159 -21.12 -33.51 -20.87
C LEU A 159 -20.50 -34.19 -19.64
N GLU A 160 -20.90 -35.44 -19.36
CA GLU A 160 -20.36 -36.30 -18.29
C GLU A 160 -18.84 -36.59 -18.41
N GLN A 161 -18.19 -36.34 -19.56
CA GLN A 161 -16.78 -36.70 -19.77
C GLN A 161 -15.80 -35.50 -19.81
N LEU A 162 -16.33 -34.29 -19.66
CA LEU A 162 -15.59 -33.03 -19.73
C LEU A 162 -14.84 -32.70 -18.43
N SER A 163 -13.86 -31.82 -18.53
CA SER A 163 -13.26 -31.08 -17.41
C SER A 163 -14.04 -29.79 -17.11
N GLN A 164 -13.73 -29.12 -15.99
CA GLN A 164 -14.38 -27.86 -15.61
C GLN A 164 -14.28 -26.77 -16.69
N ALA A 165 -13.12 -26.62 -17.36
CA ALA A 165 -12.93 -25.58 -18.37
C ALA A 165 -13.81 -25.83 -19.61
N GLU A 166 -13.82 -27.07 -20.10
CA GLU A 166 -14.67 -27.52 -21.21
C GLU A 166 -16.17 -27.44 -20.85
N TYR A 167 -16.54 -27.73 -19.61
CA TYR A 167 -17.91 -27.58 -19.12
C TYR A 167 -18.34 -26.10 -19.09
N VAL A 168 -17.50 -25.20 -18.57
CA VAL A 168 -17.75 -23.75 -18.59
C VAL A 168 -17.87 -23.24 -20.03
N GLU A 169 -17.00 -23.68 -20.93
CA GLU A 169 -17.09 -23.32 -22.35
C GLU A 169 -18.39 -23.85 -23.00
N THR A 170 -18.82 -25.06 -22.65
CA THR A 170 -20.06 -25.66 -23.20
C THR A 170 -21.33 -24.99 -22.66
N VAL A 171 -21.39 -24.62 -21.37
CA VAL A 171 -22.53 -23.82 -20.86
C VAL A 171 -22.55 -22.41 -21.48
N ASN A 172 -21.38 -21.80 -21.68
CA ASN A 172 -21.28 -20.55 -22.46
C ASN A 172 -21.68 -20.75 -23.94
N SER A 173 -21.46 -21.93 -24.53
CA SER A 173 -21.90 -22.24 -25.89
C SER A 173 -23.43 -22.39 -25.96
N PHE A 174 -24.08 -23.00 -24.97
CA PHE A 174 -25.55 -22.98 -24.86
C PHE A 174 -26.10 -21.55 -24.75
N GLY A 175 -25.44 -20.67 -23.99
CA GLY A 175 -25.78 -19.24 -23.96
C GLY A 175 -25.68 -18.57 -25.35
N LYS A 176 -24.59 -18.80 -26.09
CA LYS A 176 -24.43 -18.32 -27.48
C LYS A 176 -25.52 -18.87 -28.40
N VAL A 177 -25.81 -20.17 -28.35
CA VAL A 177 -26.82 -20.85 -29.19
C VAL A 177 -28.23 -20.36 -28.86
N LEU A 178 -28.51 -20.05 -27.58
CA LEU A 178 -29.79 -19.47 -27.16
C LEU A 178 -29.97 -18.06 -27.76
N VAL A 179 -28.93 -17.21 -27.71
CA VAL A 179 -28.96 -15.87 -28.31
C VAL A 179 -29.03 -15.92 -29.84
N THR A 180 -28.29 -16.79 -30.52
CA THR A 180 -28.41 -16.90 -31.98
C THR A 180 -29.77 -17.43 -32.41
N ALA A 181 -30.32 -18.45 -31.73
CA ALA A 181 -31.70 -18.90 -31.96
C ALA A 181 -32.75 -17.81 -31.63
N TRP A 182 -32.46 -16.91 -30.68
CA TRP A 182 -33.32 -15.77 -30.37
C TRP A 182 -33.25 -14.66 -31.43
N ASN A 183 -32.10 -14.47 -32.07
CA ASN A 183 -31.93 -13.45 -33.12
C ASN A 183 -32.49 -13.89 -34.47
N HIS A 184 -32.54 -15.20 -34.76
CA HIS A 184 -33.16 -15.78 -35.97
C HIS A 184 -34.64 -16.17 -35.75
N ASP A 185 -35.34 -15.52 -34.82
CA ASP A 185 -36.74 -15.79 -34.41
C ASP A 185 -37.15 -17.24 -34.07
N PHE A 186 -36.20 -18.19 -33.98
CA PHE A 186 -36.43 -19.61 -33.64
C PHE A 186 -36.80 -19.83 -32.15
N ARG A 187 -37.92 -19.25 -31.70
CA ARG A 187 -38.34 -19.20 -30.29
C ARG A 187 -38.54 -20.57 -29.66
N VAL A 188 -38.98 -21.57 -30.44
CA VAL A 188 -39.12 -22.96 -29.98
C VAL A 188 -37.75 -23.60 -29.73
N LYS A 189 -36.75 -23.31 -30.57
CA LYS A 189 -35.36 -23.77 -30.39
C LYS A 189 -34.73 -23.15 -29.14
N ALA A 190 -34.92 -21.84 -28.93
CA ALA A 190 -34.48 -21.17 -27.70
C ALA A 190 -35.13 -21.75 -26.42
N LEU A 191 -36.44 -22.05 -26.45
CA LEU A 191 -37.12 -22.74 -25.34
C LEU A 191 -36.58 -24.15 -25.11
N LYS A 192 -36.33 -24.94 -26.17
CA LYS A 192 -35.68 -26.26 -26.04
C LYS A 192 -34.30 -26.14 -25.37
N VAL A 193 -33.47 -25.16 -25.74
CA VAL A 193 -32.16 -24.94 -25.11
C VAL A 193 -32.30 -24.59 -23.62
N ALA A 194 -33.23 -23.71 -23.25
CA ALA A 194 -33.49 -23.38 -21.84
C ALA A 194 -33.93 -24.60 -21.02
N ILE A 195 -34.81 -25.44 -21.58
CA ILE A 195 -35.24 -26.71 -20.97
C ILE A 195 -34.04 -27.66 -20.77
N GLN A 196 -33.20 -27.84 -21.79
CA GLN A 196 -32.02 -28.72 -21.69
C GLN A 196 -30.99 -28.20 -20.67
N CYS A 197 -30.78 -26.88 -20.60
CA CYS A 197 -29.95 -26.27 -19.54
C CYS A 197 -30.51 -26.60 -18.15
N ALA A 198 -31.82 -26.50 -17.94
CA ALA A 198 -32.44 -26.84 -16.67
C ALA A 198 -32.45 -28.36 -16.36
N LYS A 199 -32.48 -29.25 -17.37
CA LYS A 199 -32.32 -30.71 -17.16
C LYS A 199 -30.98 -31.05 -16.52
N LEU A 200 -29.91 -30.34 -16.85
CA LEU A 200 -28.58 -30.58 -16.27
C LEU A 200 -28.56 -30.42 -14.74
N LEU A 201 -29.46 -29.62 -14.14
CA LEU A 201 -29.55 -29.44 -12.70
C LEU A 201 -30.14 -30.65 -11.94
N VAL A 202 -30.68 -31.64 -12.65
CA VAL A 202 -31.13 -32.93 -12.07
C VAL A 202 -29.94 -33.81 -11.70
N ASP A 203 -28.83 -33.70 -12.43
CA ASP A 203 -27.65 -34.55 -12.25
C ASP A 203 -26.75 -34.10 -11.08
N THR A 204 -26.53 -35.01 -10.13
CA THR A 204 -25.66 -34.87 -8.95
C THR A 204 -24.44 -35.82 -8.96
N SER A 205 -24.04 -36.31 -10.15
CA SER A 205 -22.86 -37.19 -10.37
C SER A 205 -21.55 -36.69 -9.75
N VAL A 206 -21.32 -35.38 -9.75
CA VAL A 206 -20.15 -34.72 -9.15
C VAL A 206 -20.62 -33.63 -8.18
N VAL A 207 -20.98 -34.04 -6.95
CA VAL A 207 -21.54 -33.13 -5.94
C VAL A 207 -20.64 -31.92 -5.67
N GLN A 208 -19.31 -32.11 -5.58
CA GLN A 208 -18.35 -31.02 -5.31
C GLN A 208 -18.40 -29.89 -6.36
N PHE A 209 -18.80 -30.18 -7.60
CA PHE A 209 -18.93 -29.16 -8.66
C PHE A 209 -20.35 -28.56 -8.75
N TYR A 210 -21.35 -29.16 -8.11
CA TYR A 210 -22.75 -28.76 -8.19
C TYR A 210 -23.00 -27.26 -7.90
N PRO A 211 -22.34 -26.60 -6.92
CA PRO A 211 -22.48 -25.16 -6.71
C PRO A 211 -22.09 -24.31 -7.93
N SER A 212 -20.98 -24.63 -8.59
CA SER A 212 -20.52 -23.93 -9.80
C SER A 212 -21.42 -24.23 -11.00
N LYS A 213 -21.79 -25.51 -11.17
CA LYS A 213 -22.74 -25.99 -12.18
C LYS A 213 -24.07 -25.25 -12.10
N PHE A 214 -24.63 -25.10 -10.90
CA PHE A 214 -25.85 -24.35 -10.63
C PHE A 214 -25.74 -22.90 -11.13
N VAL A 215 -24.72 -22.15 -10.68
CA VAL A 215 -24.60 -20.73 -11.00
C VAL A 215 -24.52 -20.50 -12.51
N LEU A 216 -23.67 -21.26 -13.21
CA LEU A 216 -23.48 -21.16 -14.67
C LEU A 216 -24.77 -21.42 -15.45
N ILE A 217 -25.55 -22.43 -15.07
CA ILE A 217 -26.83 -22.73 -15.71
C ILE A 217 -27.87 -21.65 -15.40
N THR A 218 -27.90 -21.15 -14.16
CA THR A 218 -28.84 -20.09 -13.78
C THR A 218 -28.59 -18.77 -14.50
N ASP A 219 -27.34 -18.45 -14.87
CA ASP A 219 -27.04 -17.29 -15.72
C ASP A 219 -27.70 -17.41 -17.12
N VAL A 220 -27.71 -18.62 -17.71
CA VAL A 220 -28.35 -18.89 -19.02
C VAL A 220 -29.88 -18.87 -18.92
N LEU A 221 -30.45 -19.35 -17.80
CA LEU A 221 -31.88 -19.29 -17.53
C LEU A 221 -32.36 -17.85 -17.31
N ASP A 222 -31.62 -17.05 -16.52
CA ASP A 222 -31.91 -15.63 -16.32
C ASP A 222 -31.80 -14.85 -17.65
N MET A 223 -30.84 -15.18 -18.51
CA MET A 223 -30.73 -14.63 -19.87
C MET A 223 -31.98 -14.94 -20.70
N PHE A 224 -32.47 -16.19 -20.70
CA PHE A 224 -33.71 -16.56 -21.37
C PHE A 224 -34.93 -15.80 -20.81
N GLY A 225 -35.04 -15.70 -19.48
CA GLY A 225 -36.12 -14.96 -18.81
C GLY A 225 -36.16 -13.48 -19.19
N ASN A 226 -34.99 -12.82 -19.22
CA ASN A 226 -34.86 -11.43 -19.65
C ASN A 226 -35.23 -11.25 -21.13
N LEU A 227 -34.77 -12.12 -22.02
CA LEU A 227 -35.11 -12.07 -23.44
C LEU A 227 -36.63 -12.24 -23.69
N VAL A 228 -37.29 -13.16 -22.97
CA VAL A 228 -38.76 -13.30 -23.01
C VAL A 228 -39.46 -12.03 -22.52
N TYR A 229 -38.99 -11.45 -21.40
CA TYR A 229 -39.54 -10.22 -20.84
C TYR A 229 -39.38 -9.01 -21.78
N GLU A 230 -38.20 -8.81 -22.38
CA GLU A 230 -37.96 -7.74 -23.37
C GLU A 230 -38.85 -7.88 -24.60
N ARG A 231 -39.06 -9.11 -25.10
CA ARG A 231 -39.97 -9.37 -26.24
C ARG A 231 -41.44 -9.12 -25.90
N LEU A 232 -41.86 -9.34 -24.64
CA LEU A 232 -43.19 -8.97 -24.19
C LEU A 232 -43.34 -7.45 -24.05
N LEU A 233 -42.33 -6.77 -23.49
CA LEU A 233 -42.31 -5.31 -23.38
C LEU A 233 -42.36 -4.63 -24.75
N ALA A 234 -41.56 -5.10 -25.72
CA ALA A 234 -41.55 -4.61 -27.10
C ALA A 234 -42.85 -4.91 -27.88
N LYS A 235 -43.66 -5.89 -27.43
CA LYS A 235 -45.00 -6.16 -27.96
C LYS A 235 -46.12 -5.41 -27.23
N ALA A 236 -45.81 -4.71 -26.14
CA ALA A 236 -46.77 -4.10 -25.24
C ALA A 236 -46.79 -2.56 -25.36
N GLU A 237 -46.57 -2.01 -26.56
CA GLU A 237 -46.73 -0.58 -26.81
C GLU A 237 -48.20 -0.16 -26.60
N TYR A 238 -48.39 0.96 -25.91
CA TYR A 238 -49.71 1.44 -25.49
C TYR A 238 -49.91 2.92 -25.86
N TYR A 239 -51.17 3.37 -25.86
CA TYR A 239 -51.53 4.78 -26.04
C TYR A 239 -51.72 5.44 -24.66
N PRO A 240 -50.90 6.43 -24.27
CA PRO A 240 -51.13 7.23 -23.06
C PRO A 240 -52.48 7.94 -23.11
N SER A 241 -53.15 8.08 -21.97
CA SER A 241 -54.49 8.70 -21.89
C SER A 241 -54.49 10.13 -22.45
N GLY A 242 -55.16 10.32 -23.59
CA GLY A 242 -55.21 11.60 -24.32
C GLY A 242 -54.20 11.74 -25.47
N SER A 243 -53.27 10.79 -25.65
CA SER A 243 -52.31 10.76 -26.74
C SER A 243 -52.76 9.84 -27.89
N LYS A 244 -52.43 10.22 -29.14
CA LYS A 244 -52.52 9.36 -30.33
C LYS A 244 -51.18 8.73 -30.73
N ILE A 245 -50.14 8.95 -29.94
CA ILE A 245 -48.79 8.42 -30.17
C ILE A 245 -48.63 7.16 -29.33
N MET A 246 -48.27 6.04 -29.96
CA MET A 246 -47.89 4.81 -29.25
C MET A 246 -46.57 5.02 -28.52
N SER A 247 -46.48 4.52 -27.29
CA SER A 247 -45.28 4.62 -26.45
C SER A 247 -44.99 3.28 -25.77
N PRO A 248 -43.71 2.96 -25.49
CA PRO A 248 -43.38 1.83 -24.63
C PRO A 248 -43.94 2.04 -23.21
N LEU A 249 -44.25 0.94 -22.51
CA LEU A 249 -44.74 1.00 -21.14
C LEU A 249 -43.73 1.67 -20.19
N PRO A 250 -44.20 2.45 -19.20
CA PRO A 250 -43.35 2.96 -18.13
C PRO A 250 -42.86 1.81 -17.24
N GLU A 251 -41.73 2.01 -16.56
CA GLU A 251 -41.05 0.94 -15.79
C GLU A 251 -41.92 0.32 -14.66
N ASN A 252 -42.90 1.07 -14.16
CA ASN A 252 -43.87 0.63 -13.14
C ASN A 252 -45.30 0.60 -13.72
N PHE A 253 -45.50 -0.08 -14.85
CA PHE A 253 -46.82 -0.24 -15.47
C PHE A 253 -47.77 -1.12 -14.64
N THR A 254 -49.09 -0.93 -14.81
CA THR A 254 -50.10 -1.87 -14.28
C THR A 254 -50.59 -2.81 -15.40
N PRO A 255 -51.11 -4.02 -15.07
CA PRO A 255 -51.64 -4.93 -16.07
C PRO A 255 -52.76 -4.33 -16.94
N ASP A 256 -53.49 -3.34 -16.45
CA ASP A 256 -54.56 -2.64 -17.19
C ASP A 256 -54.02 -1.82 -18.38
N MET A 257 -52.76 -1.39 -18.31
CA MET A 257 -52.08 -0.64 -19.39
C MET A 257 -51.57 -1.56 -20.51
N VAL A 258 -51.53 -2.88 -20.28
CA VAL A 258 -50.92 -3.86 -21.20
C VAL A 258 -51.96 -4.32 -22.24
N PRO A 259 -51.65 -4.22 -23.56
CA PRO A 259 -52.53 -4.69 -24.63
C PRO A 259 -52.87 -6.18 -24.54
N GLU A 260 -54.10 -6.57 -24.90
CA GLU A 260 -54.55 -7.97 -24.79
C GLU A 260 -53.74 -8.92 -25.70
N SER A 261 -53.20 -8.45 -26.84
CA SER A 261 -52.28 -9.22 -27.70
C SER A 261 -50.94 -9.54 -27.03
N ALA A 262 -50.45 -8.65 -26.15
CA ALA A 262 -49.27 -8.90 -25.32
C ALA A 262 -49.61 -9.85 -24.16
N LYS A 263 -50.78 -9.71 -23.53
CA LYS A 263 -51.30 -10.65 -22.52
C LYS A 263 -51.48 -12.06 -23.09
N GLU A 264 -52.05 -12.20 -24.27
CA GLU A 264 -52.20 -13.48 -24.96
C GLU A 264 -50.84 -14.08 -25.32
N THR A 265 -49.89 -13.27 -25.84
CA THR A 265 -48.50 -13.72 -26.06
C THR A 265 -47.85 -14.20 -24.75
N CYS A 266 -48.14 -13.55 -23.63
CA CYS A 266 -47.63 -13.91 -22.30
C CYS A 266 -48.28 -15.21 -21.76
N ARG A 267 -49.61 -15.33 -21.81
CA ARG A 267 -50.33 -16.59 -21.48
C ARG A 267 -49.82 -17.77 -22.31
N ASN A 268 -49.56 -17.56 -23.60
CA ASN A 268 -49.02 -18.58 -24.51
C ASN A 268 -47.59 -19.03 -24.15
N TRP A 269 -46.76 -18.18 -23.53
CA TRP A 269 -45.50 -18.64 -22.93
C TRP A 269 -45.76 -19.52 -21.70
N PHE A 270 -46.61 -19.08 -20.76
CA PHE A 270 -46.90 -19.85 -19.56
C PHE A 270 -47.57 -21.19 -19.85
N TYR A 271 -48.47 -21.30 -20.83
CA TYR A 271 -49.03 -22.58 -21.27
C TYR A 271 -47.98 -23.52 -21.88
N LYS A 272 -47.03 -22.99 -22.66
CA LYS A 272 -45.92 -23.78 -23.22
C LYS A 272 -44.91 -24.24 -22.15
N ILE A 273 -44.76 -23.49 -21.07
CA ILE A 273 -43.94 -23.89 -19.91
C ILE A 273 -44.70 -24.92 -19.06
N ALA A 274 -46.00 -24.71 -18.82
CA ALA A 274 -46.84 -25.62 -18.03
C ALA A 274 -46.95 -27.03 -18.65
N SER A 275 -46.86 -27.15 -19.98
CA SER A 275 -46.89 -28.45 -20.68
C SER A 275 -45.59 -29.26 -20.55
N ILE A 276 -44.52 -28.70 -19.98
CA ILE A 276 -43.30 -29.45 -19.66
C ILE A 276 -43.63 -30.52 -18.60
N ARG A 277 -43.37 -31.79 -18.95
CA ARG A 277 -43.69 -32.96 -18.11
C ARG A 277 -42.77 -33.10 -16.90
N GLU A 278 -41.49 -32.81 -17.06
CA GLU A 278 -40.47 -32.95 -16.02
C GLU A 278 -40.54 -31.80 -15.00
N LEU A 279 -40.53 -32.13 -13.71
CA LEU A 279 -40.73 -31.14 -12.64
C LEU A 279 -39.61 -30.10 -12.57
N ILE A 280 -38.34 -30.52 -12.60
CA ILE A 280 -37.18 -29.63 -12.44
C ILE A 280 -37.07 -28.63 -13.61
N PRO A 281 -37.08 -29.04 -14.90
CA PRO A 281 -37.01 -28.09 -16.00
C PRO A 281 -38.20 -27.14 -16.04
N ARG A 282 -39.42 -27.63 -15.75
CA ARG A 282 -40.60 -26.76 -15.66
C ARG A 282 -40.40 -25.68 -14.60
N LEU A 283 -40.05 -26.06 -13.37
CA LEU A 283 -39.94 -25.14 -12.23
C LEU A 283 -38.87 -24.07 -12.50
N TYR A 284 -37.69 -24.45 -12.98
CA TYR A 284 -36.62 -23.49 -13.29
C TYR A 284 -36.97 -22.54 -14.45
N VAL A 285 -37.56 -23.03 -15.56
CA VAL A 285 -37.94 -22.18 -16.69
C VAL A 285 -39.12 -21.27 -16.34
N GLU A 286 -40.09 -21.76 -15.54
CA GLU A 286 -41.21 -20.97 -15.04
C GLU A 286 -40.74 -19.87 -14.08
N ALA A 287 -39.79 -20.18 -13.19
CA ALA A 287 -39.17 -19.21 -12.29
C ALA A 287 -38.32 -18.17 -13.04
N ALA A 288 -37.57 -18.56 -14.08
CA ALA A 288 -36.81 -17.62 -14.91
C ALA A 288 -37.72 -16.61 -15.64
N VAL A 289 -38.87 -17.06 -16.13
CA VAL A 289 -39.85 -16.22 -16.85
C VAL A 289 -40.79 -15.47 -15.89
N LEU A 290 -40.73 -15.73 -14.56
CA LEU A 290 -41.69 -15.24 -13.55
C LEU A 290 -41.94 -13.72 -13.59
N LYS A 291 -40.92 -12.90 -13.90
CA LYS A 291 -41.07 -11.44 -14.08
C LYS A 291 -42.16 -11.07 -15.10
N SER A 292 -42.43 -11.93 -16.07
CA SER A 292 -43.46 -11.74 -17.09
C SER A 292 -44.89 -11.83 -16.57
N TYR A 293 -45.14 -12.34 -15.36
CA TYR A 293 -46.50 -12.34 -14.79
C TYR A 293 -47.04 -10.91 -14.53
N THR A 294 -46.18 -9.89 -14.41
CA THR A 294 -46.63 -8.49 -14.27
C THR A 294 -47.42 -7.98 -15.49
N PHE A 295 -47.27 -8.61 -16.66
CA PHE A 295 -48.11 -8.32 -17.83
C PHE A 295 -49.56 -8.83 -17.70
N LEU A 296 -49.81 -9.77 -16.78
CA LEU A 296 -51.10 -10.43 -16.58
C LEU A 296 -51.83 -9.92 -15.34
N THR A 297 -51.21 -10.04 -14.16
CA THR A 297 -51.84 -9.77 -12.85
C THR A 297 -50.78 -9.47 -11.79
N ASN A 298 -50.98 -8.40 -11.01
CA ASN A 298 -50.07 -8.05 -9.91
C ASN A 298 -50.44 -8.73 -8.57
N SER A 299 -51.68 -9.19 -8.41
CA SER A 299 -52.17 -9.87 -7.19
C SER A 299 -51.69 -11.32 -7.08
N GLU A 300 -51.81 -12.08 -8.17
CA GLU A 300 -51.61 -13.53 -8.23
C GLU A 300 -50.12 -13.96 -8.20
N LEU A 301 -49.19 -12.99 -8.33
CA LEU A 301 -47.75 -13.22 -8.22
C LEU A 301 -47.38 -13.96 -6.92
N SER A 302 -48.00 -13.57 -5.81
CA SER A 302 -47.77 -14.17 -4.49
C SER A 302 -48.21 -15.65 -4.46
N ASP A 303 -49.36 -15.97 -5.03
CA ASP A 303 -49.89 -17.34 -5.10
C ASP A 303 -49.11 -18.23 -6.08
N CYS A 304 -48.63 -17.68 -7.20
CA CYS A 304 -47.72 -18.39 -8.10
C CYS A 304 -46.39 -18.74 -7.42
N VAL A 305 -45.84 -17.82 -6.62
CA VAL A 305 -44.59 -18.03 -5.85
C VAL A 305 -44.81 -19.02 -4.70
N ASN A 306 -45.96 -18.96 -4.03
CA ASN A 306 -46.37 -19.94 -3.03
C ASN A 306 -46.50 -21.34 -3.66
N ARG A 307 -47.15 -21.46 -4.83
CA ARG A 307 -47.25 -22.69 -5.61
C ARG A 307 -45.87 -23.24 -5.99
N LEU A 308 -44.97 -22.43 -6.52
CA LEU A 308 -43.61 -22.85 -6.86
C LEU A 308 -42.83 -23.31 -5.63
N THR A 309 -42.95 -22.60 -4.50
CA THR A 309 -42.37 -22.99 -3.20
C THR A 309 -42.91 -24.36 -2.76
N LEU A 310 -44.23 -24.59 -2.84
CA LEU A 310 -44.83 -25.89 -2.53
C LEU A 310 -44.36 -27.00 -3.49
N MET A 311 -44.16 -26.70 -4.78
CA MET A 311 -43.63 -27.65 -5.76
C MET A 311 -42.20 -28.12 -5.44
N THR A 312 -41.35 -27.29 -4.81
CA THR A 312 -40.00 -27.73 -4.39
C THR A 312 -40.02 -28.85 -3.32
N ARG A 313 -41.15 -29.07 -2.64
CA ARG A 313 -41.32 -30.20 -1.71
C ARG A 313 -41.38 -31.56 -2.41
N GLY A 314 -41.58 -31.59 -3.73
CA GLY A 314 -41.56 -32.81 -4.55
C GLY A 314 -40.17 -33.21 -5.05
N ILE A 315 -39.11 -32.48 -4.67
CA ILE A 315 -37.73 -32.76 -5.10
C ILE A 315 -37.08 -33.72 -4.10
N GLY A 316 -36.75 -34.95 -4.55
CA GLY A 316 -36.24 -36.02 -3.70
C GLY A 316 -34.73 -35.98 -3.38
N ASP A 317 -33.93 -35.28 -4.19
CA ASP A 317 -32.51 -35.05 -3.92
C ASP A 317 -32.36 -33.75 -3.08
N PRO A 318 -31.83 -33.80 -1.85
CA PRO A 318 -31.78 -32.62 -0.97
C PRO A 318 -30.84 -31.50 -1.46
N LEU A 319 -29.84 -31.82 -2.29
CA LEU A 319 -28.91 -30.85 -2.87
C LEU A 319 -29.60 -30.08 -4.01
N VAL A 320 -30.28 -30.80 -4.92
CA VAL A 320 -31.11 -30.17 -5.96
C VAL A 320 -32.21 -29.33 -5.31
N ALA A 321 -32.82 -29.82 -4.22
CA ALA A 321 -33.88 -29.12 -3.49
C ALA A 321 -33.39 -27.79 -2.88
N VAL A 322 -32.27 -27.76 -2.16
CA VAL A 322 -31.77 -26.52 -1.53
C VAL A 322 -31.39 -25.46 -2.57
N TYR A 323 -30.81 -25.88 -3.69
CA TYR A 323 -30.43 -24.96 -4.77
C TYR A 323 -31.64 -24.43 -5.54
N THR A 324 -32.67 -25.25 -5.76
CA THR A 324 -33.94 -24.78 -6.35
C THR A 324 -34.63 -23.76 -5.44
N ARG A 325 -34.60 -23.97 -4.12
CA ARG A 325 -35.12 -22.98 -3.13
C ARG A 325 -34.31 -21.68 -3.14
N CYS A 326 -32.98 -21.77 -3.24
CA CYS A 326 -32.10 -20.61 -3.38
C CYS A 326 -32.43 -19.81 -4.65
N TYR A 327 -32.66 -20.47 -5.80
CA TYR A 327 -33.07 -19.81 -7.04
C TYR A 327 -34.40 -19.07 -6.87
N LEU A 328 -35.43 -19.74 -6.33
CA LEU A 328 -36.74 -19.11 -6.05
C LEU A 328 -36.64 -17.92 -5.10
N CYS A 329 -35.82 -18.00 -4.05
CA CYS A 329 -35.62 -16.88 -3.12
C CYS A 329 -34.95 -15.69 -3.82
N ARG A 330 -33.89 -15.93 -4.61
CA ARG A 330 -33.17 -14.89 -5.36
C ARG A 330 -34.07 -14.20 -6.39
N ILE A 331 -34.84 -14.96 -7.17
CA ILE A 331 -35.80 -14.43 -8.14
C ILE A 331 -36.94 -13.66 -7.43
N GLY A 332 -37.45 -14.18 -6.31
CA GLY A 332 -38.47 -13.48 -5.52
C GLY A 332 -38.00 -12.12 -5.01
N GLN A 333 -36.78 -12.05 -4.48
CA GLN A 333 -36.15 -10.81 -4.04
C GLN A 333 -35.98 -9.81 -5.20
N SER A 334 -35.48 -10.25 -6.37
CA SER A 334 -35.14 -9.35 -7.47
C SER A 334 -36.35 -8.89 -8.30
N VAL A 335 -37.38 -9.73 -8.47
CA VAL A 335 -38.49 -9.45 -9.39
C VAL A 335 -39.57 -8.56 -8.77
N PHE A 336 -39.96 -8.80 -7.52
CA PHE A 336 -41.09 -8.12 -6.88
C PHE A 336 -40.82 -7.73 -5.41
N LYS A 337 -39.54 -7.72 -4.99
CA LYS A 337 -39.11 -7.41 -3.61
C LYS A 337 -39.83 -8.30 -2.58
N ALA A 338 -39.84 -9.62 -2.82
CA ALA A 338 -40.46 -10.60 -1.93
C ALA A 338 -40.07 -10.36 -0.46
N GLY A 339 -41.08 -10.26 0.41
CA GLY A 339 -40.85 -10.13 1.84
C GLY A 339 -40.12 -11.36 2.43
N PRO A 340 -39.49 -11.22 3.61
CA PRO A 340 -38.69 -12.27 4.23
C PRO A 340 -39.48 -13.57 4.52
N GLU A 341 -40.81 -13.52 4.52
CA GLU A 341 -41.69 -14.68 4.68
C GLU A 341 -41.46 -15.78 3.62
N LEU A 342 -41.15 -15.42 2.37
CA LEU A 342 -40.84 -16.40 1.32
C LEU A 342 -39.60 -17.23 1.68
N ILE A 343 -38.58 -16.55 2.18
CA ILE A 343 -37.28 -17.13 2.54
C ILE A 343 -37.44 -17.93 3.84
N ARG A 344 -38.19 -17.40 4.81
CA ARG A 344 -38.55 -18.06 6.07
C ARG A 344 -39.33 -19.36 5.82
N GLN A 345 -40.27 -19.39 4.88
CA GLN A 345 -40.97 -20.61 4.49
C GLN A 345 -40.02 -21.62 3.84
N ASN A 346 -39.15 -21.19 2.92
CA ASN A 346 -38.20 -22.08 2.26
C ASN A 346 -37.14 -22.66 3.22
N LEU A 347 -36.66 -21.87 4.19
CA LEU A 347 -35.78 -22.36 5.25
C LEU A 347 -36.51 -23.29 6.23
N LYS A 348 -37.76 -23.00 6.61
CA LYS A 348 -38.56 -23.92 7.44
C LYS A 348 -38.79 -25.26 6.75
N ASP A 349 -39.15 -25.25 5.46
CA ASP A 349 -39.25 -26.46 4.65
C ASP A 349 -37.92 -27.25 4.59
N PHE A 350 -36.80 -26.57 4.36
CA PHE A 350 -35.47 -27.20 4.39
C PHE A 350 -35.16 -27.81 5.76
N LEU A 351 -35.47 -27.10 6.86
CA LEU A 351 -35.27 -27.60 8.21
C LEU A 351 -36.17 -28.80 8.55
N LEU A 352 -37.35 -28.94 7.93
CA LEU A 352 -38.17 -30.16 8.04
C LEU A 352 -37.52 -31.35 7.34
N LEU A 353 -36.84 -31.13 6.21
CA LEU A 353 -36.18 -32.17 5.41
C LEU A 353 -34.71 -32.44 5.83
N TYR A 354 -34.15 -31.65 6.75
CA TYR A 354 -32.72 -31.64 7.09
C TYR A 354 -32.11 -33.01 7.44
N GLU A 355 -32.87 -33.93 8.03
CA GLU A 355 -32.37 -35.26 8.39
C GLU A 355 -32.08 -36.15 7.16
N GLN A 356 -32.63 -35.81 5.98
CA GLN A 356 -32.38 -36.53 4.72
C GLN A 356 -30.92 -36.42 4.23
N LEU A 357 -30.21 -35.35 4.61
CA LEU A 357 -28.78 -35.15 4.32
C LEU A 357 -27.89 -36.24 4.96
N PHE A 358 -28.41 -36.95 5.97
CA PHE A 358 -27.74 -38.01 6.72
C PHE A 358 -28.37 -39.39 6.47
N SER A 359 -29.18 -39.52 5.41
CA SER A 359 -29.86 -40.76 5.07
C SER A 359 -28.88 -41.84 4.55
N PRO A 360 -29.16 -43.14 4.77
CA PRO A 360 -28.32 -44.24 4.25
C PRO A 360 -28.10 -44.18 2.73
N SER A 361 -29.08 -43.69 1.97
CA SER A 361 -28.99 -43.50 0.53
C SER A 361 -27.90 -42.49 0.15
N VAL A 362 -27.86 -41.33 0.82
CA VAL A 362 -26.81 -40.31 0.62
C VAL A 362 -25.43 -40.85 1.02
N HIS A 363 -25.33 -41.57 2.15
CA HIS A 363 -24.09 -42.23 2.54
C HIS A 363 -23.61 -43.24 1.48
N HIS A 364 -24.51 -44.00 0.84
CA HIS A 364 -24.13 -44.92 -0.22
C HIS A 364 -23.68 -44.19 -1.51
N GLN A 365 -24.39 -43.13 -1.92
CA GLN A 365 -23.97 -42.27 -3.04
C GLN A 365 -22.56 -41.70 -2.80
N LEU A 366 -22.30 -41.15 -1.61
CA LEU A 366 -21.00 -40.61 -1.22
C LEU A 366 -19.89 -41.67 -1.23
N SER A 367 -20.18 -42.89 -0.76
CA SER A 367 -19.22 -44.01 -0.80
C SER A 367 -18.83 -44.38 -2.25
N THR A 368 -19.78 -44.29 -3.19
CA THR A 368 -19.54 -44.54 -4.62
C THR A 368 -18.74 -43.39 -5.26
N GLN A 369 -19.02 -42.14 -4.88
CA GLN A 369 -18.30 -40.96 -5.37
C GLN A 369 -16.92 -40.75 -4.70
N LYS A 370 -16.61 -41.47 -3.61
CA LYS A 370 -15.43 -41.26 -2.75
C LYS A 370 -15.35 -39.84 -2.17
N VAL A 371 -16.49 -39.18 -1.99
CA VAL A 371 -16.61 -37.85 -1.37
C VAL A 371 -16.91 -38.03 0.11
N ASP A 372 -16.18 -37.32 0.97
CA ASP A 372 -16.43 -37.34 2.42
C ASP A 372 -17.64 -36.46 2.78
N LEU A 373 -18.25 -36.74 3.94
CA LEU A 373 -19.47 -36.06 4.36
C LEU A 373 -19.23 -34.57 4.73
N ALA A 374 -18.02 -34.17 5.10
CA ALA A 374 -17.71 -32.76 5.35
C ALA A 374 -17.66 -31.96 4.03
N SER A 375 -17.01 -32.49 3.00
CA SER A 375 -17.04 -31.93 1.64
C SER A 375 -18.47 -31.86 1.10
N TYR A 376 -19.29 -32.90 1.32
CA TYR A 376 -20.70 -32.91 0.93
C TYR A 376 -21.49 -31.78 1.60
N LEU A 377 -21.43 -31.66 2.93
CA LEU A 377 -22.11 -30.58 3.64
C LEU A 377 -21.58 -29.20 3.21
N GLY A 378 -20.30 -29.11 2.84
CA GLY A 378 -19.68 -27.90 2.29
C GLY A 378 -20.34 -27.37 1.00
N THR A 379 -21.00 -28.21 0.19
CA THR A 379 -21.70 -27.75 -1.03
C THR A 379 -23.05 -27.10 -0.75
N TYR A 380 -23.64 -27.31 0.43
CA TYR A 380 -24.90 -26.65 0.83
C TYR A 380 -24.69 -25.20 1.27
N VAL A 381 -23.48 -24.88 1.77
CA VAL A 381 -23.16 -23.57 2.38
C VAL A 381 -23.56 -22.38 1.49
N PRO A 382 -23.25 -22.31 0.18
CA PRO A 382 -23.61 -21.11 -0.59
C PRO A 382 -25.12 -20.89 -0.73
N ALA A 383 -25.90 -21.96 -0.89
CA ALA A 383 -27.36 -21.89 -0.99
C ALA A 383 -28.01 -21.50 0.35
N LEU A 384 -27.50 -22.03 1.46
CA LEU A 384 -27.95 -21.68 2.80
C LEU A 384 -27.55 -20.26 3.18
N ASP A 385 -26.31 -19.85 2.91
CA ASP A 385 -25.81 -18.52 3.23
C ASP A 385 -26.61 -17.42 2.51
N TRP A 386 -26.97 -17.62 1.23
CA TRP A 386 -27.84 -16.67 0.53
C TRP A 386 -29.20 -16.51 1.21
N MET A 387 -29.84 -17.62 1.59
CA MET A 387 -31.15 -17.60 2.24
C MET A 387 -31.09 -17.02 3.67
N PHE A 388 -30.07 -17.36 4.46
CA PHE A 388 -29.91 -16.79 5.81
C PHE A 388 -29.54 -15.29 5.74
N GLN A 389 -28.68 -14.86 4.82
CA GLN A 389 -28.37 -13.44 4.58
C GLN A 389 -29.64 -12.65 4.20
N GLY A 390 -30.51 -13.23 3.38
CA GLY A 390 -31.81 -12.65 3.00
C GLY A 390 -32.76 -12.37 4.16
N ILE A 391 -32.55 -13.00 5.33
CA ILE A 391 -33.32 -12.71 6.57
C ILE A 391 -32.48 -11.90 7.57
N ALA A 392 -31.16 -12.11 7.66
CA ALA A 392 -30.25 -11.32 8.50
C ALA A 392 -30.20 -9.83 8.11
N ASN A 393 -30.47 -9.53 6.85
CA ASN A 393 -30.64 -8.17 6.32
C ASN A 393 -32.04 -7.56 6.60
N SER A 394 -32.96 -8.30 7.22
CA SER A 394 -34.29 -7.80 7.60
C SER A 394 -34.33 -7.42 9.07
N ASP A 395 -35.00 -6.32 9.41
CA ASP A 395 -35.16 -5.85 10.80
C ASP A 395 -36.13 -6.72 11.64
N ARG A 396 -36.57 -7.87 11.11
CA ARG A 396 -37.46 -8.84 11.78
C ARG A 396 -36.69 -9.78 12.71
N HIS A 397 -36.21 -9.24 13.83
CA HIS A 397 -35.52 -10.01 14.87
C HIS A 397 -36.30 -11.26 15.33
N ASP A 398 -37.64 -11.20 15.41
CA ASP A 398 -38.50 -12.36 15.74
C ASP A 398 -38.25 -13.59 14.84
N PHE A 399 -37.94 -13.37 13.55
CA PHE A 399 -37.73 -14.45 12.60
C PHE A 399 -36.31 -15.03 12.72
N LEU A 400 -35.33 -14.20 13.08
CA LEU A 400 -33.97 -14.65 13.41
C LEU A 400 -33.97 -15.47 14.70
N ASP A 401 -34.76 -15.09 15.70
CA ASP A 401 -34.92 -15.82 16.96
C ASP A 401 -35.64 -17.17 16.75
N GLU A 402 -36.73 -17.18 15.97
CA GLU A 402 -37.45 -18.41 15.60
C GLU A 402 -36.56 -19.39 14.83
N LEU A 403 -35.91 -18.93 13.76
CA LEU A 403 -35.04 -19.77 12.93
C LEU A 403 -33.80 -20.25 13.71
N PHE A 404 -33.20 -19.39 14.54
CA PHE A 404 -32.11 -19.79 15.43
C PHE A 404 -32.55 -20.96 16.33
N LYS A 405 -33.72 -20.86 16.98
CA LYS A 405 -34.25 -21.94 17.83
C LYS A 405 -34.47 -23.23 17.04
N LEU A 406 -35.14 -23.15 15.89
CA LEU A 406 -35.41 -24.31 15.01
C LEU A 406 -34.13 -24.98 14.50
N CYS A 407 -33.06 -24.22 14.24
CA CYS A 407 -31.75 -24.76 13.90
C CYS A 407 -31.07 -25.45 15.10
N MET A 408 -31.18 -24.90 16.32
CA MET A 408 -30.55 -25.51 17.51
C MET A 408 -31.25 -26.81 17.95
N GLU A 409 -32.53 -26.99 17.63
CA GLU A 409 -33.29 -28.22 17.90
C GLU A 409 -32.87 -29.42 17.02
N LYS A 410 -32.06 -29.21 15.97
CA LYS A 410 -31.60 -30.27 15.06
C LYS A 410 -30.37 -31.01 15.59
N ARG A 411 -30.22 -32.26 15.15
CA ARG A 411 -28.97 -33.06 15.23
C ARG A 411 -28.08 -32.74 14.02
N ASN A 412 -26.78 -33.01 14.11
CA ASN A 412 -25.80 -32.72 13.04
C ASN A 412 -25.85 -31.23 12.63
N LYS A 413 -25.95 -30.34 13.60
CA LYS A 413 -26.29 -28.92 13.40
C LYS A 413 -25.11 -28.06 12.93
N GLY A 414 -23.90 -28.62 12.85
CA GLY A 414 -22.69 -27.90 12.43
C GLY A 414 -22.83 -27.11 11.12
N LEU A 415 -23.46 -27.67 10.08
CA LEU A 415 -23.71 -26.95 8.82
C LEU A 415 -24.58 -25.70 9.04
N LEU A 416 -25.66 -25.81 9.83
CA LEU A 416 -26.55 -24.70 10.15
C LEU A 416 -25.84 -23.63 11.01
N LEU A 417 -25.01 -24.05 11.97
CA LEU A 417 -24.18 -23.14 12.77
C LEU A 417 -23.18 -22.38 11.89
N ASN A 418 -22.55 -23.04 10.91
CA ASN A 418 -21.64 -22.38 9.98
C ASN A 418 -22.34 -21.25 9.21
N SER A 419 -23.51 -21.53 8.61
CA SER A 419 -24.27 -20.53 7.86
C SER A 419 -24.84 -19.40 8.73
N ILE A 420 -25.19 -19.69 9.99
CA ILE A 420 -25.57 -18.66 10.97
C ILE A 420 -24.35 -17.75 11.28
N LEU A 421 -23.17 -18.33 11.52
CA LEU A 421 -21.95 -17.57 11.81
C LEU A 421 -21.42 -16.79 10.60
N SER A 422 -21.61 -17.29 9.37
CA SER A 422 -21.19 -16.56 8.17
C SER A 422 -22.11 -15.40 7.82
N THR A 423 -23.42 -15.48 8.10
CA THR A 423 -24.41 -14.50 7.61
C THR A 423 -24.95 -13.52 8.65
N PHE A 424 -25.03 -13.88 9.93
CA PHE A 424 -25.67 -13.04 10.94
C PHE A 424 -24.77 -11.89 11.41
N LYS A 425 -25.38 -10.77 11.81
CA LYS A 425 -24.69 -9.56 12.28
C LYS A 425 -23.84 -9.88 13.53
N PRO A 426 -22.54 -9.46 13.60
CA PRO A 426 -21.64 -9.80 14.71
C PRO A 426 -22.18 -9.46 16.11
N GLU A 427 -22.96 -8.40 16.24
CA GLU A 427 -23.56 -7.95 17.51
C GLU A 427 -24.59 -8.97 18.04
N TYR A 428 -25.38 -9.59 17.16
CA TYR A 428 -26.32 -10.65 17.51
C TYR A 428 -25.59 -11.96 17.87
N ILE A 429 -24.48 -12.25 17.18
CA ILE A 429 -23.59 -13.38 17.51
C ILE A 429 -22.96 -13.17 18.90
N ALA A 430 -22.49 -11.96 19.21
CA ALA A 430 -21.93 -11.61 20.51
C ALA A 430 -22.96 -11.70 21.66
N GLN A 431 -24.20 -11.22 21.44
CA GLN A 431 -25.30 -11.35 22.41
C GLN A 431 -25.64 -12.81 22.72
N LYS A 432 -25.55 -13.72 21.74
CA LYS A 432 -25.86 -15.16 21.90
C LYS A 432 -24.61 -16.04 22.06
N ALA A 433 -23.44 -15.45 22.32
CA ALA A 433 -22.17 -16.15 22.25
C ALA A 433 -22.06 -17.36 23.19
N GLU A 434 -22.57 -17.26 24.42
CA GLU A 434 -22.56 -18.37 25.38
C GLU A 434 -23.37 -19.58 24.89
N VAL A 435 -24.58 -19.34 24.36
CA VAL A 435 -25.43 -20.39 23.78
C VAL A 435 -24.78 -20.99 22.54
N LEU A 436 -24.24 -20.15 21.65
CA LEU A 436 -23.52 -20.61 20.46
C LEU A 436 -22.33 -21.51 20.82
N VAL A 437 -21.54 -21.16 21.84
CA VAL A 437 -20.41 -22.01 22.31
C VAL A 437 -20.88 -23.34 22.89
N GLN A 438 -21.98 -23.35 23.66
CA GLN A 438 -22.58 -24.60 24.13
C GLN A 438 -23.04 -25.49 22.97
N GLN A 439 -23.64 -24.90 21.93
CA GLN A 439 -24.09 -25.65 20.75
C GLN A 439 -22.92 -26.14 19.89
N ILE A 440 -21.87 -25.33 19.68
CA ILE A 440 -20.62 -25.76 19.03
C ILE A 440 -19.95 -26.90 19.82
N SER A 441 -19.97 -26.85 21.16
CA SER A 441 -19.47 -27.98 21.98
C SER A 441 -20.32 -29.25 21.84
N SER A 442 -21.61 -29.13 21.51
CA SER A 442 -22.46 -30.30 21.21
C SER A 442 -22.16 -30.93 19.84
N CYS A 443 -21.53 -30.17 18.93
CA CYS A 443 -21.07 -30.65 17.63
C CYS A 443 -19.74 -31.44 17.68
N PHE A 444 -19.16 -31.68 18.87
CA PHE A 444 -17.91 -32.44 18.99
C PHE A 444 -18.11 -33.90 18.57
N GLY A 445 -17.59 -34.27 17.40
CA GLY A 445 -17.78 -35.59 16.78
C GLY A 445 -18.95 -35.68 15.79
N GLU A 446 -19.63 -34.57 15.48
CA GLU A 446 -20.54 -34.50 14.32
C GLU A 446 -19.76 -34.50 12.99
N SER A 447 -20.42 -34.81 11.88
CA SER A 447 -19.83 -34.94 10.54
C SER A 447 -19.34 -33.62 9.90
N PHE A 448 -19.54 -32.47 10.53
CA PHE A 448 -19.12 -31.16 10.02
C PHE A 448 -17.83 -30.71 10.74
N PRO A 449 -16.83 -30.12 10.04
CA PRO A 449 -15.54 -29.83 10.66
C PRO A 449 -15.64 -28.79 11.80
N LEU A 450 -15.35 -29.24 13.02
CA LEU A 450 -15.44 -28.41 14.23
C LEU A 450 -14.49 -27.20 14.17
N TYR A 451 -13.31 -27.34 13.58
CA TYR A 451 -12.34 -26.25 13.46
C TYR A 451 -12.90 -25.06 12.67
N THR A 452 -13.73 -25.31 11.65
CA THR A 452 -14.37 -24.25 10.86
C THR A 452 -15.32 -23.43 11.73
N LEU A 453 -16.11 -24.10 12.59
CA LEU A 453 -17.03 -23.44 13.53
C LEU A 453 -16.28 -22.63 14.59
N LEU A 454 -15.21 -23.20 15.15
CA LEU A 454 -14.35 -22.53 16.14
C LEU A 454 -13.67 -21.30 15.52
N LYS A 455 -13.12 -21.41 14.31
CA LYS A 455 -12.51 -20.30 13.58
C LYS A 455 -13.52 -19.19 13.28
N MET A 456 -14.64 -19.51 12.63
CA MET A 456 -15.70 -18.54 12.28
C MET A 456 -16.22 -17.79 13.51
N MET A 457 -16.39 -18.49 14.64
CA MET A 457 -16.85 -17.88 15.89
C MET A 457 -15.81 -16.90 16.47
N GLY A 458 -14.51 -17.21 16.38
CA GLY A 458 -13.43 -16.30 16.81
C GLY A 458 -13.32 -15.06 15.93
N GLU A 459 -13.43 -15.24 14.61
CA GLU A 459 -13.45 -14.13 13.64
C GLU A 459 -14.66 -13.21 13.85
N ARG A 460 -15.83 -13.76 14.23
CA ARG A 460 -17.05 -12.97 14.51
C ARG A 460 -17.05 -12.26 15.87
N LEU A 461 -16.36 -12.78 16.90
CA LEU A 461 -16.22 -12.09 18.19
C LEU A 461 -15.07 -11.08 18.24
N ARG A 462 -14.25 -10.96 17.18
CA ARG A 462 -13.16 -9.98 17.10
C ARG A 462 -13.68 -8.55 17.39
N GLY A 463 -13.09 -7.89 18.37
CA GLY A 463 -13.45 -6.52 18.79
C GLY A 463 -14.78 -6.38 19.54
N HIS A 464 -15.51 -7.47 19.80
CA HIS A 464 -16.82 -7.44 20.44
C HIS A 464 -16.75 -7.82 21.94
N THR A 465 -17.67 -7.28 22.73
CA THR A 465 -17.84 -7.60 24.14
C THR A 465 -18.91 -8.68 24.35
N THR A 466 -18.66 -9.64 25.23
CA THR A 466 -19.61 -10.72 25.57
C THR A 466 -19.84 -10.80 27.07
N SER A 467 -21.07 -11.10 27.49
CA SER A 467 -21.48 -11.08 28.91
C SER A 467 -20.66 -12.01 29.81
N ASN A 468 -20.20 -13.16 29.29
CA ASN A 468 -19.50 -14.20 30.04
C ASN A 468 -18.18 -14.63 29.36
N SER A 469 -17.31 -13.67 29.02
CA SER A 469 -16.04 -13.91 28.31
C SER A 469 -15.18 -15.03 28.93
N ASN A 470 -15.14 -15.15 30.26
CA ASN A 470 -14.38 -16.21 30.95
C ASN A 470 -14.95 -17.62 30.79
N TYR A 471 -16.27 -17.77 30.63
CA TYR A 471 -16.88 -19.05 30.28
C TYR A 471 -16.52 -19.44 28.83
N ILE A 472 -16.69 -18.47 27.92
CA ILE A 472 -16.42 -18.60 26.48
C ILE A 472 -14.98 -19.06 26.24
N LYS A 473 -13.98 -18.35 26.80
CA LYS A 473 -12.56 -18.73 26.70
C LYS A 473 -12.30 -20.16 27.14
N ARG A 474 -12.80 -20.56 28.32
CA ARG A 474 -12.51 -21.87 28.92
C ARG A 474 -13.07 -23.04 28.10
N GLU A 475 -14.34 -22.97 27.70
CA GLU A 475 -14.94 -24.05 26.91
C GLU A 475 -14.38 -24.12 25.49
N ILE A 476 -14.02 -22.98 24.89
CA ILE A 476 -13.40 -22.96 23.56
C ILE A 476 -11.97 -23.49 23.60
N TRP A 477 -11.14 -23.11 24.59
CA TRP A 477 -9.78 -23.66 24.69
C TRP A 477 -9.82 -25.18 24.87
N LYS A 478 -10.71 -25.68 25.73
CA LYS A 478 -11.03 -27.11 25.92
C LYS A 478 -11.53 -27.84 24.65
N LEU A 479 -11.98 -27.14 23.61
CA LEU A 479 -12.27 -27.70 22.28
C LEU A 479 -11.07 -27.58 21.34
N VAL A 480 -10.41 -26.43 21.30
CA VAL A 480 -9.21 -26.16 20.47
C VAL A 480 -8.05 -27.10 20.84
N SER A 481 -7.81 -27.35 22.13
CA SER A 481 -6.80 -28.32 22.60
C SER A 481 -7.08 -29.77 22.17
N LYS A 482 -8.28 -30.11 21.70
CA LYS A 482 -8.61 -31.44 21.16
C LYS A 482 -8.38 -31.57 19.66
N LEU A 483 -8.00 -30.50 18.97
CA LEU A 483 -7.62 -30.57 17.56
C LEU A 483 -6.25 -31.25 17.43
N GLU A 484 -6.21 -32.36 16.71
CA GLU A 484 -4.99 -33.15 16.45
C GLU A 484 -4.17 -32.58 15.29
N ASN A 485 -4.83 -31.96 14.30
CA ASN A 485 -4.17 -31.29 13.18
C ASN A 485 -3.64 -29.91 13.61
N GLU A 486 -2.32 -29.76 13.62
CA GLU A 486 -1.62 -28.51 13.96
C GLU A 486 -2.06 -27.31 13.10
N GLY A 487 -2.42 -27.55 11.82
CA GLY A 487 -2.89 -26.49 10.92
C GLY A 487 -4.29 -25.98 11.27
N ASP A 488 -5.21 -26.89 11.60
CA ASP A 488 -6.56 -26.55 12.03
C ASP A 488 -6.53 -25.84 13.39
N TYR A 489 -5.70 -26.35 14.31
CA TYR A 489 -5.39 -25.72 15.61
C TYR A 489 -4.89 -24.27 15.41
N LEU A 490 -3.84 -24.07 14.60
CA LEU A 490 -3.29 -22.74 14.31
C LEU A 490 -4.34 -21.78 13.73
N SER A 491 -5.18 -22.26 12.80
CA SER A 491 -6.23 -21.44 12.20
C SER A 491 -7.29 -20.98 13.21
N CYS A 492 -7.59 -21.80 14.22
CA CYS A 492 -8.44 -21.43 15.34
C CYS A 492 -7.75 -20.43 16.26
N VAL A 493 -6.50 -20.69 16.64
CA VAL A 493 -5.70 -19.80 17.52
C VAL A 493 -5.57 -18.40 16.93
N GLN A 494 -5.27 -18.28 15.63
CA GLN A 494 -5.21 -16.99 14.90
C GLN A 494 -6.54 -16.21 14.96
N ALA A 495 -7.68 -16.92 14.91
CA ALA A 495 -9.00 -16.29 15.03
C ALA A 495 -9.30 -15.82 16.47
N TRP A 496 -8.89 -16.58 17.48
CA TRP A 496 -9.23 -16.32 18.89
C TRP A 496 -8.28 -15.35 19.61
N ILE A 497 -7.02 -15.22 19.20
CA ILE A 497 -6.04 -14.34 19.87
C ILE A 497 -6.53 -12.89 20.08
N PRO A 498 -7.15 -12.20 19.10
CA PRO A 498 -7.71 -10.86 19.32
C PRO A 498 -8.76 -10.79 20.43
N PHE A 499 -9.61 -11.82 20.56
CA PHE A 499 -10.60 -11.91 21.64
C PHE A 499 -9.93 -12.24 22.99
N ILE A 500 -8.90 -13.08 22.99
CA ILE A 500 -8.12 -13.39 24.19
C ILE A 500 -7.44 -12.11 24.72
N ILE A 501 -6.74 -11.35 23.86
CA ILE A 501 -6.07 -10.09 24.26
C ILE A 501 -7.07 -9.08 24.84
N ALA A 502 -8.24 -8.92 24.23
CA ALA A 502 -9.25 -7.97 24.66
C ALA A 502 -9.96 -8.34 25.99
N HIS A 503 -9.94 -9.61 26.41
CA HIS A 503 -10.75 -10.13 27.52
C HIS A 503 -9.98 -10.95 28.57
N SER A 504 -8.64 -10.89 28.62
CA SER A 504 -7.83 -11.79 29.48
C SER A 504 -6.67 -11.09 30.19
N SER A 505 -6.17 -11.72 31.25
CA SER A 505 -4.92 -11.33 31.91
C SER A 505 -3.68 -11.63 31.06
N THR A 506 -2.58 -10.94 31.34
CA THR A 506 -1.26 -11.21 30.74
C THR A 506 -0.79 -12.65 30.97
N SER A 507 -1.08 -13.20 32.15
CA SER A 507 -0.83 -14.61 32.50
C SER A 507 -1.63 -15.60 31.64
N GLU A 508 -2.90 -15.32 31.32
CA GLU A 508 -3.69 -16.18 30.43
C GLU A 508 -3.13 -16.17 29.00
N LEU A 509 -2.69 -15.01 28.51
CA LEU A 509 -2.00 -14.91 27.23
C LEU A 509 -0.67 -15.69 27.25
N ASN A 510 0.13 -15.60 28.32
CA ASN A 510 1.41 -16.34 28.45
C ASN A 510 1.21 -17.85 28.38
N ILE A 511 0.14 -18.38 28.99
CA ILE A 511 -0.24 -19.81 28.91
C ILE A 511 -0.59 -20.19 27.47
N VAL A 512 -1.40 -19.38 26.78
CA VAL A 512 -1.78 -19.60 25.37
C VAL A 512 -0.55 -19.60 24.45
N LEU A 513 0.43 -18.71 24.67
CA LEU A 513 1.69 -18.73 23.91
C LEU A 513 2.53 -19.97 24.23
N GLY A 514 2.52 -20.45 25.49
CA GLY A 514 3.12 -21.73 25.89
C GLY A 514 2.54 -22.92 25.13
N ASP A 515 1.21 -23.06 25.10
CA ASP A 515 0.52 -24.15 24.38
C ASP A 515 0.82 -24.17 22.86
N ILE A 516 1.10 -23.00 22.26
CA ILE A 516 1.54 -22.88 20.86
C ILE A 516 2.97 -23.42 20.70
N ILE A 517 3.90 -23.01 21.58
CA ILE A 517 5.30 -23.45 21.56
C ILE A 517 5.39 -24.97 21.79
N ASP A 518 4.70 -25.50 22.80
CA ASP A 518 4.81 -26.91 23.20
C ASP A 518 4.22 -27.87 22.14
N ARG A 519 3.25 -27.42 21.33
CA ARG A 519 2.67 -28.20 20.22
C ARG A 519 3.49 -28.13 18.93
N ILE A 520 3.96 -26.94 18.56
CA ILE A 520 4.51 -26.68 17.22
C ILE A 520 6.04 -26.63 17.22
N GLY A 521 6.67 -26.40 18.37
CA GLY A 521 8.14 -26.35 18.51
C GLY A 521 8.86 -27.61 18.04
N SER A 522 8.22 -28.78 18.16
CA SER A 522 8.71 -30.06 17.61
C SER A 522 8.55 -30.21 16.09
N SER A 523 7.60 -29.49 15.48
CA SER A 523 7.12 -29.75 14.12
C SER A 523 7.98 -29.12 13.02
N THR A 524 8.09 -29.80 11.88
CA THR A 524 8.98 -29.42 10.77
C THR A 524 8.26 -28.91 9.51
N LYS A 525 6.91 -28.88 9.51
CA LYS A 525 6.13 -28.85 8.26
C LYS A 525 5.16 -27.68 8.08
N PHE A 526 4.98 -26.81 9.07
CA PHE A 526 3.87 -25.83 9.08
C PHE A 526 4.25 -24.42 8.62
N SER A 527 3.26 -23.73 8.05
CA SER A 527 3.42 -22.43 7.41
C SER A 527 3.81 -21.33 8.40
N CYS A 528 5.07 -20.91 8.35
CA CYS A 528 5.62 -19.82 9.18
C CYS A 528 4.78 -18.53 9.12
N ALA A 529 4.09 -18.28 8.01
CA ALA A 529 3.17 -17.15 7.83
C ALA A 529 2.06 -17.07 8.91
N ILE A 530 1.48 -18.19 9.36
CA ILE A 530 0.40 -18.16 10.36
C ILE A 530 0.95 -17.81 11.75
N LEU A 531 2.14 -18.32 12.09
CA LEU A 531 2.85 -17.95 13.32
C LEU A 531 3.31 -16.48 13.29
N GLN A 532 3.80 -16.01 12.14
CA GLN A 532 4.16 -14.61 11.90
C GLN A 532 2.94 -13.69 12.09
N ASP A 533 1.79 -14.01 11.47
CA ASP A 533 0.54 -13.27 11.65
C ASP A 533 0.07 -13.29 13.11
N ILE A 534 0.21 -14.42 13.82
CA ILE A 534 -0.10 -14.54 15.25
C ILE A 534 0.76 -13.58 16.08
N VAL A 535 2.08 -13.59 15.89
CA VAL A 535 3.02 -12.70 16.61
C VAL A 535 2.73 -11.23 16.32
N ILE A 536 2.50 -10.87 15.04
CA ILE A 536 2.15 -9.50 14.64
C ILE A 536 0.79 -9.09 15.22
N THR A 537 -0.18 -10.01 15.27
CA THR A 537 -1.50 -9.76 15.87
C THR A 537 -1.40 -9.52 17.38
N VAL A 538 -0.53 -10.26 18.09
CA VAL A 538 -0.26 -10.01 19.52
C VAL A 538 0.36 -8.61 19.69
N ALA A 539 1.47 -8.33 19.02
CA ALA A 539 2.16 -7.04 19.14
C ALA A 539 1.30 -5.83 18.70
N SER A 540 0.39 -6.00 17.75
CA SER A 540 -0.44 -4.89 17.24
C SER A 540 -1.67 -4.56 18.11
N ASN A 541 -2.15 -5.50 18.94
CA ASN A 541 -3.37 -5.33 19.73
C ASN A 541 -3.09 -5.23 21.24
N PHE A 542 -1.88 -5.57 21.69
CA PHE A 542 -1.51 -5.47 23.10
C PHE A 542 -1.16 -4.01 23.46
N PRO A 543 -1.70 -3.44 24.56
CA PRO A 543 -1.62 -1.99 24.81
C PRO A 543 -0.29 -1.51 25.40
N ASP A 544 0.49 -2.40 26.01
CA ASP A 544 1.72 -2.10 26.75
C ASP A 544 2.85 -3.02 26.28
N MET A 545 3.75 -2.49 25.44
CA MET A 545 4.83 -3.29 24.85
C MET A 545 5.84 -3.77 25.90
N ASP A 546 6.05 -3.01 26.98
CA ASP A 546 7.02 -3.33 28.02
C ASP A 546 6.53 -4.57 28.79
N GLN A 547 5.24 -4.59 29.17
CA GLN A 547 4.58 -5.78 29.72
C GLN A 547 4.64 -6.98 28.75
N LEU A 548 4.47 -6.78 27.44
CA LEU A 548 4.56 -7.85 26.44
C LEU A 548 5.96 -8.48 26.39
N PHE A 549 7.03 -7.68 26.49
CA PHE A 549 8.41 -8.20 26.49
C PHE A 549 8.80 -8.90 27.81
N THR A 550 8.15 -8.58 28.94
CA THR A 550 8.33 -9.35 30.19
C THR A 550 7.69 -10.75 30.18
N MET A 551 6.97 -11.15 29.12
CA MET A 551 6.31 -12.44 29.05
C MET A 551 7.26 -13.57 28.64
N ASP A 552 7.48 -14.55 29.53
CA ASP A 552 8.42 -15.69 29.34
C ASP A 552 8.25 -16.44 28.00
N LYS A 553 7.04 -16.45 27.44
CA LYS A 553 6.68 -17.19 26.22
C LYS A 553 6.58 -16.32 24.96
N PHE A 554 6.72 -15.00 25.05
CA PHE A 554 6.60 -14.14 23.86
C PHE A 554 7.86 -14.18 22.98
N LEU A 555 9.05 -13.96 23.54
CA LEU A 555 10.29 -14.03 22.76
C LEU A 555 10.57 -15.45 22.21
N PRO A 556 10.43 -16.55 22.97
CA PRO A 556 10.64 -17.90 22.42
C PRO A 556 9.67 -18.28 21.28
N LEU A 557 8.52 -17.60 21.15
CA LEU A 557 7.61 -17.81 20.01
C LEU A 557 8.22 -17.32 18.68
N LEU A 558 9.12 -16.32 18.71
CA LEU A 558 9.89 -15.91 17.53
C LEU A 558 10.86 -17.00 17.08
N ASP A 559 11.43 -17.78 18.00
CA ASP A 559 12.36 -18.87 17.67
C ASP A 559 11.65 -20.14 17.14
N VAL A 560 10.34 -20.27 17.37
CA VAL A 560 9.49 -21.26 16.65
C VAL A 560 9.38 -20.91 15.16
N ILE A 561 9.57 -19.64 14.77
CA ILE A 561 9.58 -19.22 13.35
C ILE A 561 10.94 -19.56 12.72
N ARG A 562 11.09 -20.81 12.31
CA ARG A 562 12.33 -21.36 11.72
C ARG A 562 12.72 -20.77 10.36
N SER A 563 11.83 -20.04 9.69
CA SER A 563 12.13 -19.32 8.45
C SER A 563 12.73 -17.95 8.78
N GLU A 564 14.01 -17.76 8.45
CA GLU A 564 14.75 -16.52 8.74
C GLU A 564 14.07 -15.28 8.16
N SER A 565 13.52 -15.34 6.95
CA SER A 565 12.78 -14.24 6.32
C SER A 565 11.43 -13.96 7.00
N SER A 566 10.67 -14.99 7.39
CA SER A 566 9.42 -14.79 8.17
C SER A 566 9.72 -14.20 9.56
N ARG A 567 10.82 -14.63 10.19
CA ARG A 567 11.26 -14.14 11.50
C ARG A 567 11.76 -12.69 11.42
N ALA A 568 12.55 -12.35 10.40
CA ALA A 568 12.99 -10.97 10.13
C ALA A 568 11.78 -10.06 9.86
N MET A 569 10.81 -10.50 9.05
CA MET A 569 9.56 -9.75 8.81
C MET A 569 8.72 -9.57 10.08
N ALA A 570 8.64 -10.58 10.96
CA ALA A 570 7.99 -10.43 12.27
C ALA A 570 8.72 -9.40 13.14
N CYS A 571 10.05 -9.49 13.24
CA CYS A 571 10.90 -8.56 13.99
C CYS A 571 10.77 -7.11 13.47
N GLN A 572 10.81 -6.92 12.14
CA GLN A 572 10.57 -5.63 11.49
C GLN A 572 9.21 -5.05 11.92
N ARG A 573 8.14 -5.84 11.86
CA ARG A 573 6.80 -5.37 12.23
C ARG A 573 6.68 -5.02 13.71
N ILE A 574 7.30 -5.78 14.61
CA ILE A 574 7.34 -5.44 16.05
C ILE A 574 8.05 -4.08 16.26
N LEU A 575 9.21 -3.87 15.62
CA LEU A 575 9.94 -2.59 15.69
C LEU A 575 9.16 -1.44 15.06
N GLU A 576 8.47 -1.66 13.93
CA GLU A 576 7.57 -0.68 13.34
C GLU A 576 6.44 -0.27 14.29
N ILE A 577 5.81 -1.23 14.98
CA ILE A 577 4.73 -0.97 15.94
C ILE A 577 5.26 -0.16 17.13
N PHE A 578 6.38 -0.57 17.71
CA PHE A 578 7.04 0.13 18.82
C PHE A 578 7.47 1.57 18.43
N CYS A 579 8.05 1.74 17.24
CA CYS A 579 8.45 3.07 16.77
C CYS A 579 7.26 3.99 16.49
N LYS A 580 6.14 3.45 15.96
CA LYS A 580 4.90 4.18 15.69
C LYS A 580 4.04 4.44 16.93
N SER A 581 4.22 3.69 18.02
CA SER A 581 3.43 3.88 19.25
C SER A 581 3.68 5.25 19.88
N ARG A 582 2.59 5.89 20.32
CA ARG A 582 2.62 7.19 21.03
C ARG A 582 3.01 7.07 22.51
N THR A 583 3.01 5.87 23.09
CA THR A 583 3.44 5.66 24.48
C THR A 583 4.96 5.60 24.62
N ALA A 584 5.65 5.16 23.58
CA ALA A 584 7.10 5.06 23.53
C ALA A 584 7.76 6.41 23.18
N GLU A 585 7.59 7.43 24.03
CA GLU A 585 8.42 8.65 23.96
C GLU A 585 9.88 8.34 24.35
N SER A 586 10.07 7.51 25.38
CA SER A 586 11.34 6.82 25.65
C SER A 586 11.13 5.58 26.52
N THR A 587 12.01 4.57 26.39
CA THR A 587 12.06 3.39 27.27
C THR A 587 13.40 3.31 27.99
N ALA A 588 13.33 3.04 29.30
CA ALA A 588 14.49 2.89 30.19
C ALA A 588 14.57 1.50 30.86
N ASP A 589 13.57 0.65 30.67
CA ASP A 589 13.52 -0.69 31.25
C ASP A 589 14.58 -1.62 30.61
N PRO A 590 15.45 -2.27 31.41
CA PRO A 590 16.46 -3.19 30.87
C PRO A 590 15.87 -4.39 30.10
N VAL A 591 14.78 -5.01 30.59
CA VAL A 591 14.22 -6.22 29.96
C VAL A 591 13.69 -5.91 28.56
N THR A 592 12.93 -4.82 28.45
CA THR A 592 12.44 -4.27 27.19
C THR A 592 13.57 -3.84 26.26
N THR A 593 14.63 -3.23 26.81
CA THR A 593 15.78 -2.80 25.99
C THR A 593 16.59 -3.97 25.44
N ASP A 594 16.82 -5.01 26.24
CA ASP A 594 17.50 -6.24 25.82
C ASP A 594 16.66 -6.99 24.79
N ALA A 595 15.34 -7.09 25.00
CA ALA A 595 14.39 -7.70 24.06
C ALA A 595 14.36 -6.96 22.70
N LEU A 596 14.26 -5.63 22.71
CA LEU A 596 14.29 -4.83 21.49
C LEU A 596 15.65 -4.88 20.79
N THR A 597 16.76 -4.96 21.55
CA THR A 597 18.11 -5.11 21.00
C THR A 597 18.31 -6.49 20.36
N PHE A 598 17.77 -7.55 20.95
CA PHE A 598 17.71 -8.89 20.34
C PHE A 598 16.91 -8.87 19.02
N ILE A 599 15.72 -8.26 19.01
CA ILE A 599 14.87 -8.14 17.81
C ILE A 599 15.57 -7.32 16.71
N ALA A 600 16.23 -6.21 17.08
CA ALA A 600 17.05 -5.42 16.17
C ALA A 600 18.26 -6.19 15.64
N LYS A 601 18.87 -7.05 16.46
CA LYS A 601 19.95 -7.94 16.03
C LYS A 601 19.47 -9.01 15.05
N VAL A 602 18.32 -9.66 15.29
CA VAL A 602 17.73 -10.61 14.34
C VAL A 602 17.42 -9.94 12.99
N LEU A 603 17.03 -8.66 13.00
CA LEU A 603 16.83 -7.86 11.79
C LEU A 603 18.17 -7.53 11.09
N HIS A 604 19.18 -7.11 11.83
CA HIS A 604 20.54 -6.85 11.31
C HIS A 604 21.19 -8.11 10.71
N ASP A 605 21.15 -9.23 11.43
CA ASP A 605 21.80 -10.48 11.04
C ASP A 605 21.08 -11.16 9.85
N SER A 606 19.88 -10.71 9.47
CA SER A 606 19.20 -11.09 8.21
C SER A 606 19.74 -10.36 6.97
N VAL A 607 20.44 -9.23 7.16
CA VAL A 607 21.08 -8.48 6.07
C VAL A 607 22.32 -9.22 5.59
N ASN A 608 22.37 -9.52 4.30
CA ASN A 608 23.50 -10.22 3.68
C ASN A 608 23.91 -9.56 2.35
N ALA A 609 24.92 -10.12 1.69
CA ALA A 609 25.48 -9.56 0.45
C ALA A 609 24.48 -9.53 -0.74
N LEU A 610 23.36 -10.25 -0.67
CA LEU A 610 22.30 -10.25 -1.68
C LEU A 610 21.11 -9.33 -1.31
N SER A 611 21.07 -8.78 -0.10
CA SER A 611 20.02 -7.84 0.33
C SER A 611 20.09 -6.54 -0.48
N VAL A 612 18.92 -6.01 -0.83
CA VAL A 612 18.78 -4.77 -1.61
C VAL A 612 19.14 -3.57 -0.73
N ASP A 613 19.74 -2.52 -1.30
CA ASP A 613 20.16 -1.35 -0.52
C ASP A 613 18.98 -0.58 0.11
N ASP A 614 17.78 -0.67 -0.45
CA ASP A 614 16.55 -0.18 0.17
C ASP A 614 16.14 -0.98 1.43
N GLU A 615 16.42 -2.30 1.49
CA GLU A 615 16.20 -3.11 2.70
C GLU A 615 17.18 -2.68 3.80
N LYS A 616 18.46 -2.52 3.43
CA LYS A 616 19.52 -2.00 4.33
C LYS A 616 19.15 -0.60 4.86
N ARG A 617 18.63 0.27 3.98
CA ARG A 617 18.15 1.63 4.31
C ARG A 617 16.96 1.57 5.28
N GLN A 618 15.97 0.71 5.03
CA GLN A 618 14.80 0.55 5.91
C GLN A 618 15.19 -0.02 7.29
N TYR A 619 15.96 -1.11 7.33
CA TYR A 619 16.35 -1.75 8.59
C TYR A 619 17.27 -0.84 9.40
N GLY A 620 18.23 -0.18 8.74
CA GLY A 620 19.07 0.86 9.37
C GLY A 620 18.25 2.00 9.96
N GLN A 621 17.22 2.51 9.25
CA GLN A 621 16.33 3.55 9.77
C GLN A 621 15.50 3.09 10.98
N LEU A 622 14.99 1.86 10.99
CA LEU A 622 14.24 1.31 12.13
C LEU A 622 15.12 1.12 13.36
N ILE A 623 16.33 0.57 13.18
CA ILE A 623 17.30 0.38 14.28
C ILE A 623 17.78 1.75 14.80
N SER A 624 17.99 2.74 13.94
CA SER A 624 18.25 4.13 14.34
C SER A 624 17.12 4.75 15.15
N GLN A 625 15.85 4.51 14.79
CA GLN A 625 14.70 5.01 15.57
C GLN A 625 14.62 4.36 16.96
N LEU A 626 14.92 3.06 17.07
CA LEU A 626 15.02 2.37 18.36
C LEU A 626 16.13 2.98 19.25
N ILE A 627 17.34 3.15 18.70
CA ILE A 627 18.50 3.72 19.41
C ILE A 627 18.26 5.16 19.89
N MET A 628 17.40 5.92 19.21
CA MET A 628 16.98 7.26 19.63
C MET A 628 15.87 7.28 20.70
N LYS A 629 15.11 6.18 20.86
CA LYS A 629 14.05 6.04 21.88
C LYS A 629 14.55 5.47 23.22
N ILE A 630 15.64 4.70 23.22
CA ILE A 630 16.25 4.19 24.46
C ILE A 630 16.98 5.33 25.18
N ASP A 631 16.56 5.67 26.40
CA ASP A 631 17.26 6.63 27.29
C ASP A 631 17.27 6.12 28.73
N PHE A 632 18.45 5.77 29.24
CA PHE A 632 18.64 5.34 30.62
C PHE A 632 18.74 6.51 31.62
N GLY A 633 18.76 7.77 31.16
CA GLY A 633 18.89 8.98 31.98
C GLY A 633 20.28 9.20 32.59
N ASP A 634 21.03 8.15 32.90
CA ASP A 634 22.47 8.21 33.18
C ASP A 634 23.30 8.18 31.89
N PHE A 635 24.19 9.16 31.78
CA PHE A 635 25.08 9.31 30.63
C PHE A 635 26.18 8.24 30.56
N GLU A 636 26.64 7.68 31.69
CA GLU A 636 27.66 6.63 31.67
C GLU A 636 27.06 5.27 31.23
N GLN A 637 25.85 4.94 31.67
CA GLN A 637 25.09 3.78 31.15
C GLN A 637 24.73 3.95 29.67
N GLN A 638 24.22 5.11 29.26
CA GLN A 638 23.85 5.40 27.88
C GLN A 638 25.06 5.30 26.92
N LEU A 639 26.25 5.74 27.33
CA LEU A 639 27.47 5.59 26.52
C LEU A 639 27.91 4.13 26.38
N ARG A 640 27.72 3.28 27.40
CA ARG A 640 27.99 1.83 27.30
C ARG A 640 27.06 1.16 26.29
N PHE A 641 25.77 1.47 26.33
CA PHE A 641 24.80 0.99 25.34
C PHE A 641 25.20 1.38 23.91
N TYR A 642 25.66 2.62 23.67
CA TYR A 642 26.15 3.02 22.35
C TYR A 642 27.46 2.33 21.92
N VAL A 643 28.31 1.89 22.86
CA VAL A 643 29.48 1.04 22.55
C VAL A 643 29.06 -0.37 22.14
N GLU A 644 28.06 -0.94 22.80
CA GLU A 644 27.51 -2.27 22.47
C GLU A 644 26.71 -2.26 21.16
N ALA A 645 25.90 -1.22 20.92
CA ALA A 645 25.21 -0.99 19.66
C ALA A 645 26.20 -0.81 18.49
N ARG A 646 27.32 -0.09 18.68
CA ARG A 646 28.40 0.01 17.68
C ARG A 646 29.04 -1.35 17.38
N ALA A 647 29.23 -2.20 18.39
CA ALA A 647 29.79 -3.54 18.20
C ALA A 647 28.80 -4.49 17.50
N THR A 648 27.49 -4.29 17.69
CA THR A 648 26.44 -5.17 17.15
C THR A 648 26.03 -4.79 15.72
N PHE A 649 25.87 -3.50 15.42
CA PHE A 649 25.26 -3.01 14.17
C PHE A 649 26.27 -2.40 13.17
N MET A 650 27.53 -2.84 13.21
CA MET A 650 28.63 -2.24 12.45
C MET A 650 28.53 -2.30 10.92
N ASN A 651 27.56 -3.03 10.36
CA ASN A 651 27.37 -3.17 8.91
C ASN A 651 26.37 -2.15 8.31
N LEU A 652 25.75 -1.28 9.14
CA LEU A 652 24.69 -0.36 8.72
C LEU A 652 25.09 1.10 8.93
N ASP A 653 25.58 1.76 7.86
CA ASP A 653 25.98 3.18 7.85
C ASP A 653 24.98 4.12 8.54
N ALA A 654 23.67 3.94 8.31
CA ALA A 654 22.62 4.74 8.95
C ALA A 654 22.66 4.66 10.49
N VAL A 655 22.95 3.48 11.04
CA VAL A 655 23.09 3.25 12.48
C VAL A 655 24.38 3.85 13.00
N ILE A 656 25.50 3.68 12.28
CA ILE A 656 26.81 4.26 12.63
C ILE A 656 26.71 5.81 12.71
N VAL A 657 26.12 6.43 11.69
CA VAL A 657 25.84 7.88 11.64
C VAL A 657 24.97 8.32 12.82
N THR A 658 23.93 7.55 13.14
CA THR A 658 23.02 7.85 14.25
C THR A 658 23.73 7.76 15.60
N LEU A 659 24.58 6.75 15.82
CA LEU A 659 25.36 6.58 17.05
C LEU A 659 26.34 7.73 17.27
N VAL A 660 27.06 8.19 16.23
CA VAL A 660 27.93 9.37 16.32
C VAL A 660 27.12 10.62 16.69
N HIS A 661 25.96 10.85 16.07
CA HIS A 661 25.10 11.98 16.43
C HIS A 661 24.53 11.87 17.86
N CYS A 662 24.19 10.68 18.35
CA CYS A 662 23.68 10.48 19.71
C CYS A 662 24.77 10.67 20.79
N VAL A 663 25.99 10.17 20.58
CA VAL A 663 27.12 10.44 21.48
C VAL A 663 27.50 11.92 21.47
N ASN A 664 27.50 12.55 20.29
CA ASN A 664 27.71 14.00 20.16
C ASN A 664 26.59 14.81 20.86
N ARG A 665 25.32 14.35 20.84
CA ARG A 665 24.21 14.95 21.61
C ARG A 665 24.49 14.90 23.12
N ILE A 666 24.87 13.73 23.65
CA ILE A 666 25.19 13.57 25.08
C ILE A 666 26.39 14.42 25.52
N ALA A 667 27.41 14.58 24.67
CA ALA A 667 28.52 15.49 24.93
C ALA A 667 28.05 16.95 25.05
N VAL A 668 27.19 17.42 24.14
CA VAL A 668 26.59 18.76 24.20
C VAL A 668 25.68 18.93 25.43
N GLU A 669 24.89 17.92 25.78
CA GLU A 669 24.03 17.96 26.97
C GLU A 669 24.82 17.95 28.28
N THR A 670 25.94 17.23 28.33
CA THR A 670 26.90 17.30 29.44
C THR A 670 27.45 18.71 29.58
N GLY A 671 27.95 19.32 28.50
CA GLY A 671 28.40 20.72 28.48
C GLY A 671 27.30 21.71 28.91
N LYS A 672 26.04 21.50 28.50
CA LYS A 672 24.88 22.30 28.90
C LYS A 672 24.54 22.16 30.39
N LYS A 673 24.36 20.92 30.90
CA LYS A 673 24.08 20.65 32.33
C LYS A 673 25.16 21.27 33.24
N VAL A 674 26.42 21.22 32.79
CA VAL A 674 27.61 21.70 33.53
C VAL A 674 27.96 23.18 33.21
N LYS A 675 27.20 23.86 32.32
CA LYS A 675 27.45 25.23 31.84
C LYS A 675 28.91 25.49 31.40
N SER A 676 29.54 24.48 30.77
CA SER A 676 30.96 24.49 30.38
C SER A 676 31.95 24.69 31.56
N HIS A 677 31.62 24.29 32.79
CA HIS A 677 32.51 24.20 33.96
C HIS A 677 32.95 22.75 34.26
N HIS A 678 33.66 22.12 33.32
CA HIS A 678 33.96 20.68 33.42
C HIS A 678 34.80 20.33 34.66
N THR A 679 34.28 19.43 35.49
CA THR A 679 35.06 18.68 36.49
C THR A 679 35.94 17.63 35.79
N LYS A 680 36.95 17.09 36.49
CA LYS A 680 37.82 16.02 35.96
C LYS A 680 37.03 14.81 35.40
N ARG A 681 35.96 14.37 36.09
CA ARG A 681 35.09 13.26 35.63
C ARG A 681 34.33 13.64 34.36
N THR A 682 33.70 14.80 34.34
CA THR A 682 32.91 15.26 33.17
C THR A 682 33.78 15.63 31.96
N ALA A 683 35.04 16.05 32.16
CA ALA A 683 36.00 16.25 31.08
C ALA A 683 36.44 14.89 30.50
N ALA A 684 36.84 13.94 31.35
CA ALA A 684 37.18 12.58 30.92
C ALA A 684 36.02 11.88 30.20
N PHE A 685 34.78 12.09 30.64
CA PHE A 685 33.59 11.58 29.97
C PHE A 685 33.41 12.18 28.57
N VAL A 686 33.50 13.51 28.40
CA VAL A 686 33.39 14.11 27.06
C VAL A 686 34.58 13.75 26.17
N HIS A 687 35.79 13.58 26.72
CA HIS A 687 36.93 13.03 25.98
C HIS A 687 36.63 11.60 25.48
N ALA A 688 35.95 10.77 26.28
CA ALA A 688 35.52 9.43 25.85
C ALA A 688 34.43 9.48 24.77
N CYS A 689 33.48 10.42 24.85
CA CYS A 689 32.50 10.67 23.78
C CYS A 689 33.18 11.09 22.46
N ALA A 690 34.11 12.06 22.53
CA ALA A 690 34.84 12.53 21.35
C ALA A 690 35.73 11.42 20.74
N ALA A 691 36.41 10.63 21.59
CA ALA A 691 37.20 9.48 21.16
C ALA A 691 36.32 8.39 20.51
N PHE A 692 35.14 8.10 21.08
CA PHE A 692 34.16 7.19 20.48
C PHE A 692 33.75 7.66 19.08
N SER A 693 33.34 8.92 18.93
CA SER A 693 32.97 9.47 17.63
C SER A 693 34.13 9.37 16.63
N TYR A 694 35.34 9.75 17.05
CA TYR A 694 36.56 9.68 16.23
C TYR A 694 36.88 8.26 15.72
N ILE A 695 36.78 7.22 16.56
CA ILE A 695 37.02 5.83 16.12
C ILE A 695 35.82 5.19 15.39
N THR A 696 34.68 5.88 15.29
CA THR A 696 33.45 5.35 14.69
C THR A 696 33.21 5.92 13.29
N ILE A 697 33.59 7.17 13.05
CA ILE A 697 33.49 7.81 11.73
C ILE A 697 34.22 7.04 10.62
N PRO A 698 35.44 6.47 10.81
CA PRO A 698 36.11 5.65 9.79
C PRO A 698 35.32 4.44 9.28
N SER A 699 34.31 3.96 10.02
CA SER A 699 33.49 2.81 9.64
C SER A 699 32.35 3.14 8.66
N VAL A 700 32.03 4.42 8.45
CA VAL A 700 31.00 4.86 7.49
C VAL A 700 31.59 4.81 6.07
N THR A 701 30.90 4.18 5.12
CA THR A 701 31.38 4.06 3.74
C THR A 701 31.52 5.43 3.06
N SER A 702 30.49 6.28 3.10
CA SER A 702 30.44 7.56 2.39
C SER A 702 31.47 8.60 2.89
N GLU A 703 32.39 9.03 2.02
CA GLU A 703 33.41 10.06 2.27
C GLU A 703 32.77 11.39 2.71
N ILE A 704 31.74 11.84 2.00
CA ILE A 704 31.02 13.09 2.28
C ILE A 704 30.39 13.05 3.68
N THR A 705 29.87 11.88 4.06
CA THR A 705 29.27 11.67 5.38
C THR A 705 30.34 11.66 6.46
N ARG A 706 31.48 10.97 6.24
CA ARG A 706 32.64 11.00 7.15
C ARG A 706 33.14 12.42 7.40
N LEU A 707 33.36 13.17 6.32
CA LEU A 707 33.82 14.56 6.32
C LEU A 707 32.86 15.50 7.08
N ARG A 708 31.53 15.36 6.89
CA ARG A 708 30.53 16.11 7.66
C ARG A 708 30.52 15.72 9.15
N LEU A 709 30.62 14.43 9.47
CA LEU A 709 30.64 13.95 10.86
C LEU A 709 31.89 14.42 11.63
N TYR A 710 33.07 14.45 11.00
CA TYR A 710 34.28 14.96 11.64
C TYR A 710 34.16 16.45 12.02
N LEU A 711 33.64 17.29 11.13
CA LEU A 711 33.46 18.72 11.42
C LEU A 711 32.44 18.96 12.55
N VAL A 712 31.30 18.25 12.55
CA VAL A 712 30.32 18.34 13.64
C VAL A 712 30.91 17.85 14.97
N THR A 713 31.72 16.80 14.95
CA THR A 713 32.42 16.28 16.13
C THR A 713 33.47 17.27 16.63
N ALA A 714 34.23 17.92 15.73
CA ALA A 714 35.19 18.97 16.09
C ALA A 714 34.49 20.19 16.74
N GLN A 715 33.40 20.69 16.16
CA GLN A 715 32.61 21.79 16.72
C GLN A 715 32.09 21.47 18.15
N ILE A 716 31.72 20.21 18.39
CA ILE A 716 31.23 19.74 19.71
C ILE A 716 32.38 19.48 20.69
N ALA A 717 33.57 19.10 20.21
CA ALA A 717 34.78 19.04 21.01
C ALA A 717 35.21 20.44 21.47
N LEU A 718 35.24 21.45 20.58
CA LEU A 718 35.50 22.85 20.91
C LEU A 718 34.51 23.39 21.96
N PHE A 719 33.20 23.14 21.79
CA PHE A 719 32.17 23.55 22.75
C PHE A 719 32.39 23.03 24.19
N ASN A 720 33.12 21.92 24.33
CA ASN A 720 33.45 21.28 25.60
C ASN A 720 34.94 21.42 26.00
N GLN A 721 35.68 22.38 25.43
CA GLN A 721 37.11 22.64 25.70
C GLN A 721 38.06 21.47 25.35
N SER A 722 37.62 20.52 24.52
CA SER A 722 38.37 19.31 24.11
C SER A 722 39.24 19.59 22.87
N LEU A 723 40.19 20.53 22.99
CA LEU A 723 40.92 21.11 21.86
C LEU A 723 41.65 20.06 20.99
N GLY A 724 42.50 19.23 21.58
CA GLY A 724 43.28 18.24 20.83
C GLY A 724 42.42 17.19 20.10
N GLN A 725 41.19 16.92 20.58
CA GLN A 725 40.22 16.09 19.85
C GLN A 725 39.58 16.84 18.69
N ALA A 726 39.34 18.15 18.83
CA ALA A 726 38.88 18.98 17.72
C ALA A 726 39.92 19.06 16.60
N ASP A 727 41.19 19.30 16.94
CA ASP A 727 42.31 19.38 15.99
C ASP A 727 42.49 18.05 15.24
N ALA A 728 42.44 16.92 15.96
CA ALA A 728 42.49 15.59 15.35
C ALA A 728 41.32 15.32 14.39
N CYS A 729 40.10 15.74 14.75
CA CYS A 729 38.94 15.65 13.87
C CYS A 729 39.08 16.55 12.63
N ILE A 730 39.58 17.78 12.78
CA ILE A 730 39.80 18.70 11.65
C ILE A 730 40.88 18.15 10.71
N ALA A 731 42.03 17.73 11.24
CA ALA A 731 43.10 17.12 10.45
C ALA A 731 42.62 15.86 9.69
N SER A 732 41.78 15.04 10.32
CA SER A 732 41.17 13.87 9.67
C SER A 732 40.14 14.24 8.59
N ALA A 733 39.38 15.32 8.76
CA ALA A 733 38.50 15.85 7.73
C ALA A 733 39.30 16.42 6.54
N LEU A 734 40.40 17.14 6.80
CA LEU A 734 41.30 17.67 5.77
C LEU A 734 41.92 16.56 4.92
N ALA A 735 42.35 15.46 5.55
CA ALA A 735 42.95 14.30 4.86
C ALA A 735 41.98 13.58 3.89
N ILE A 736 40.67 13.76 4.05
CA ILE A 736 39.64 13.18 3.17
C ILE A 736 39.36 14.07 1.94
N LEU A 737 39.66 15.38 1.98
CA LEU A 737 39.34 16.32 0.89
C LEU A 737 39.88 15.87 -0.49
N PRO A 738 41.15 15.42 -0.63
CA PRO A 738 41.67 14.98 -1.94
C PRO A 738 41.18 13.59 -2.37
N GLN A 739 40.46 12.87 -1.49
CA GLN A 739 39.97 11.51 -1.73
C GLN A 739 38.49 11.49 -2.16
N LEU A 740 37.87 12.67 -2.30
CA LEU A 740 36.48 12.78 -2.74
C LEU A 740 36.33 12.34 -4.21
N PRO A 741 35.26 11.61 -4.57
CA PRO A 741 34.96 11.33 -5.97
C PRO A 741 34.61 12.60 -6.77
N LEU A 742 34.37 12.46 -8.07
CA LEU A 742 33.90 13.56 -8.96
C LEU A 742 32.37 13.79 -8.85
N SER A 743 31.60 12.70 -8.78
CA SER A 743 30.16 12.71 -8.60
C SER A 743 29.69 11.58 -7.69
N VAL A 744 28.59 11.78 -6.96
CA VAL A 744 27.89 10.74 -6.18
C VAL A 744 26.49 10.55 -6.74
N GLU A 745 26.02 9.31 -6.82
CA GLU A 745 24.61 9.01 -7.08
C GLU A 745 23.79 9.16 -5.80
N ILE A 746 22.81 10.07 -5.81
CA ILE A 746 21.92 10.36 -4.68
C ILE A 746 20.48 10.16 -5.16
N ASP A 747 19.75 9.22 -4.54
CA ASP A 747 18.38 8.83 -4.89
C ASP A 747 18.15 8.68 -6.42
N GLY A 748 19.05 7.94 -7.08
CA GLY A 748 19.00 7.64 -8.53
C GLY A 748 19.48 8.76 -9.45
N LYS A 749 20.20 9.77 -8.93
CA LYS A 749 20.70 10.91 -9.72
C LYS A 749 22.18 11.17 -9.46
N MET A 750 22.98 11.23 -10.52
CA MET A 750 24.37 11.69 -10.45
C MET A 750 24.42 13.18 -10.09
N CYS A 751 24.92 13.48 -8.90
CA CYS A 751 25.17 14.85 -8.42
C CYS A 751 26.67 15.16 -8.44
N GLN A 752 27.02 16.36 -8.93
CA GLN A 752 28.36 16.91 -8.81
C GLN A 752 28.69 17.24 -7.35
N ILE A 753 29.94 17.05 -6.94
CA ILE A 753 30.36 17.20 -5.53
C ILE A 753 30.79 18.64 -5.19
N GLN A 754 31.16 19.43 -6.20
CA GLN A 754 31.46 20.87 -6.11
C GLN A 754 30.57 21.68 -5.14
N PRO A 755 29.22 21.64 -5.17
CA PRO A 755 28.38 22.37 -4.23
C PRO A 755 28.53 21.89 -2.78
N TYR A 756 28.63 20.58 -2.55
CA TYR A 756 28.78 20.00 -1.21
C TYR A 756 30.16 20.32 -0.61
N LEU A 757 31.23 20.27 -1.41
CA LEU A 757 32.55 20.74 -1.00
C LEU A 757 32.51 22.24 -0.66
N SER A 758 31.84 23.05 -1.47
CA SER A 758 31.75 24.49 -1.27
C SER A 758 31.00 24.88 0.00
N GLU A 759 29.92 24.16 0.34
CA GLU A 759 29.20 24.30 1.61
C GLU A 759 30.10 23.90 2.80
N PHE A 760 30.76 22.74 2.70
CA PHE A 760 31.63 22.23 3.76
C PHE A 760 32.79 23.18 4.06
N VAL A 761 33.53 23.62 3.04
CA VAL A 761 34.71 24.48 3.20
C VAL A 761 34.32 25.81 3.84
N LYS A 762 33.13 26.35 3.55
CA LYS A 762 32.60 27.56 4.22
C LYS A 762 32.32 27.34 5.70
N ASN A 763 31.71 26.21 6.07
CA ASN A 763 31.45 25.84 7.46
C ASN A 763 32.76 25.54 8.24
N LEU A 764 33.73 24.88 7.59
CA LEU A 764 35.07 24.70 8.13
C LEU A 764 35.79 26.04 8.32
N LEU A 765 35.74 26.96 7.35
CA LEU A 765 36.36 28.29 7.47
C LEU A 765 35.76 29.12 8.61
N SER A 766 34.43 29.07 8.82
CA SER A 766 33.82 29.68 10.02
C SER A 766 34.31 29.01 11.31
N THR A 767 34.50 27.69 11.32
CA THR A 767 35.02 26.98 12.49
C THR A 767 36.48 27.35 12.77
N LEU A 768 37.31 27.53 11.74
CA LEU A 768 38.73 27.87 11.88
C LEU A 768 38.98 29.28 12.44
N ILE A 769 38.00 30.21 12.41
CA ILE A 769 38.14 31.53 13.06
C ILE A 769 38.25 31.37 14.59
N ILE A 770 37.47 30.46 15.17
CA ILE A 770 37.35 30.29 16.63
C ILE A 770 38.27 29.21 17.21
N VAL A 771 38.89 28.39 16.37
CA VAL A 771 39.89 27.40 16.78
C VAL A 771 41.17 28.11 17.23
N PRO A 772 41.72 27.79 18.42
CA PRO A 772 43.03 28.30 18.85
C PRO A 772 44.17 27.61 18.11
N ASP A 773 45.18 28.37 17.69
CA ASP A 773 46.40 27.79 17.11
C ASP A 773 47.23 27.03 18.16
N CYS A 774 47.80 25.89 17.77
CA CYS A 774 48.79 25.19 18.58
C CYS A 774 50.17 25.85 18.46
N PHE A 775 50.69 26.39 19.57
CA PHE A 775 52.00 27.07 19.64
C PHE A 775 53.17 26.24 19.08
N GLU A 776 53.11 24.90 19.15
CA GLU A 776 54.15 24.00 18.63
C GLU A 776 54.10 23.81 17.11
N GLN A 777 52.93 24.01 16.49
CA GLN A 777 52.69 23.78 15.06
C GLN A 777 52.75 25.08 14.24
N GLY A 778 52.76 26.23 14.91
CA GLY A 778 52.90 27.55 14.33
C GLY A 778 51.59 28.20 13.90
N MET A 779 51.66 29.50 13.66
CA MET A 779 50.49 30.34 13.32
C MET A 779 49.75 29.81 12.08
N LEU A 780 48.42 29.79 12.16
CA LEU A 780 47.49 29.41 11.08
C LEU A 780 47.73 28.00 10.49
N TYR A 781 48.25 27.06 11.29
CA TYR A 781 48.61 25.71 10.82
C TYR A 781 47.46 24.98 10.10
N LEU A 782 46.25 24.96 10.69
CA LEU A 782 45.09 24.30 10.10
C LEU A 782 44.57 25.03 8.85
N THR A 783 44.72 26.36 8.77
CA THR A 783 44.39 27.14 7.56
C THR A 783 45.36 26.84 6.41
N ARG A 784 46.66 26.74 6.69
CA ARG A 784 47.68 26.28 5.73
C ARG A 784 47.37 24.86 5.25
N GLY A 785 47.01 23.97 6.17
CA GLY A 785 46.55 22.60 5.86
C GLY A 785 45.36 22.59 4.90
N LEU A 786 44.36 23.44 5.14
CA LEU A 786 43.20 23.58 4.23
C LEU A 786 43.60 24.09 2.84
N VAL A 787 44.41 25.15 2.75
CA VAL A 787 44.86 25.70 1.44
C VAL A 787 45.62 24.64 0.63
N ASN A 788 46.56 23.93 1.26
CA ASN A 788 47.35 22.88 0.61
C ASN A 788 46.49 21.72 0.09
N MET A 789 45.38 21.39 0.76
CA MET A 789 44.44 20.35 0.31
C MET A 789 43.46 20.86 -0.75
N LEU A 790 43.06 22.14 -0.71
CA LEU A 790 42.23 22.76 -1.76
C LEU A 790 42.94 22.80 -3.12
N GLN A 791 44.27 23.00 -3.13
CA GLN A 791 45.08 22.93 -4.35
C GLN A 791 44.99 21.54 -5.02
N GLN A 792 44.86 20.47 -4.24
CA GLN A 792 44.68 19.09 -4.74
C GLN A 792 43.23 18.84 -5.23
N CYS A 793 42.26 19.64 -4.80
CA CYS A 793 40.85 19.54 -5.19
C CYS A 793 40.51 20.24 -6.52
N VAL A 794 41.51 20.82 -7.21
CA VAL A 794 41.34 21.50 -8.52
C VAL A 794 40.82 20.54 -9.58
N GLU A 795 41.34 19.31 -9.64
CA GLU A 795 40.86 18.28 -10.59
C GLU A 795 39.43 17.81 -10.29
N ILE A 796 39.02 17.89 -9.01
CA ILE A 796 37.71 17.41 -8.53
C ILE A 796 36.59 18.43 -8.80
N THR A 797 36.90 19.74 -8.74
CA THR A 797 35.88 20.81 -8.74
C THR A 797 36.07 21.92 -9.76
N GLY A 798 37.19 21.94 -10.48
CA GLY A 798 37.51 22.94 -11.49
C GLY A 798 38.06 24.25 -10.92
N ILE A 799 38.87 24.92 -11.73
CA ILE A 799 39.65 26.12 -11.36
C ILE A 799 38.73 27.24 -10.84
N ALA A 800 37.58 27.46 -11.47
CA ALA A 800 36.61 28.49 -11.06
C ALA A 800 35.95 28.24 -9.68
N ALA A 801 35.88 26.97 -9.23
CA ALA A 801 35.37 26.63 -7.90
C ALA A 801 36.43 26.89 -6.83
N ILE A 802 37.64 26.34 -7.00
CA ILE A 802 38.76 26.54 -6.07
C ILE A 802 39.11 28.03 -5.93
N THR A 803 39.07 28.80 -7.02
CA THR A 803 39.33 30.24 -6.97
C THR A 803 38.30 30.99 -6.11
N ARG A 804 37.02 30.59 -6.11
CA ARG A 804 36.04 31.15 -5.15
C ARG A 804 36.28 30.68 -3.72
N LEU A 805 36.72 29.46 -3.51
CA LEU A 805 37.10 29.00 -2.17
C LEU A 805 38.33 29.75 -1.63
N TYR A 806 39.33 30.06 -2.46
CA TYR A 806 40.44 30.94 -2.09
C TYR A 806 39.98 32.36 -1.73
N LEU A 807 39.00 32.92 -2.44
CA LEU A 807 38.36 34.19 -2.06
C LEU A 807 37.66 34.09 -0.69
N ASP A 808 37.03 32.96 -0.39
CA ASP A 808 36.45 32.69 0.94
C ASP A 808 37.51 32.46 2.04
N VAL A 809 38.68 31.90 1.72
CA VAL A 809 39.83 31.85 2.65
C VAL A 809 40.34 33.27 2.94
N ILE A 810 40.49 34.12 1.93
CA ILE A 810 40.88 35.53 2.10
C ILE A 810 39.87 36.30 2.95
N ARG A 811 38.55 36.03 2.78
CA ARG A 811 37.50 36.57 3.65
C ARG A 811 37.70 36.12 5.11
N MET A 812 37.98 34.84 5.35
CA MET A 812 38.27 34.31 6.68
C MET A 812 39.49 34.99 7.31
N LEU A 813 40.60 35.08 6.56
CA LEU A 813 41.83 35.79 6.97
C LEU A 813 41.58 37.28 7.28
N SER A 814 40.67 37.94 6.57
CA SER A 814 40.28 39.33 6.87
C SER A 814 39.50 39.51 8.18
N VAL A 815 38.88 38.44 8.67
CA VAL A 815 38.26 38.40 10.00
C VAL A 815 39.31 38.04 11.06
N ALA A 816 40.22 37.11 10.76
CA ALA A 816 41.37 36.79 11.61
C ALA A 816 42.30 38.00 11.87
N ALA A 817 42.33 38.97 10.96
CA ALA A 817 43.08 40.23 11.10
C ALA A 817 42.40 41.29 11.98
N ARG A 818 41.28 40.97 12.66
CA ARG A 818 40.55 41.91 13.54
C ARG A 818 41.03 41.82 14.99
N PRO A 819 40.92 42.92 15.76
CA PRO A 819 41.25 42.92 17.19
C PRO A 819 40.22 42.18 18.06
N GLU A 820 39.02 41.90 17.53
CA GLU A 820 37.97 41.11 18.18
C GLU A 820 37.18 40.36 17.08
N TYR A 821 36.94 39.06 17.30
CA TYR A 821 36.21 38.22 16.35
C TYR A 821 34.68 38.34 16.50
N PRO A 822 33.88 38.08 15.43
CA PRO A 822 32.43 38.33 15.46
C PRO A 822 31.63 37.36 16.34
N TYR A 823 32.25 36.29 16.85
CA TYR A 823 31.68 35.32 17.79
C TYR A 823 32.80 34.47 18.41
N HIS A 824 32.55 33.95 19.61
CA HIS A 824 33.49 33.13 20.38
C HIS A 824 32.80 31.90 21.00
N VAL A 825 33.59 30.88 21.33
CA VAL A 825 33.13 29.75 22.16
C VAL A 825 33.42 30.04 23.63
N ARG A 826 32.49 29.69 24.51
CA ARG A 826 32.60 29.99 25.95
C ARG A 826 33.81 29.27 26.58
N LYS A 827 34.81 30.05 26.99
CA LYS A 827 36.09 29.60 27.57
C LYS A 827 36.97 28.80 26.60
N VAL A 828 36.91 29.12 25.31
CA VAL A 828 38.00 28.83 24.39
C VAL A 828 38.54 30.18 23.95
N ASP A 829 39.77 30.46 24.33
CA ASP A 829 40.44 31.71 23.97
C ASP A 829 40.89 31.59 22.51
N SER A 830 40.16 32.24 21.60
CA SER A 830 40.42 32.21 20.16
C SER A 830 41.63 33.07 19.78
N ASN A 831 42.07 32.97 18.52
CA ASN A 831 43.32 33.60 18.04
C ASN A 831 43.37 35.14 18.19
N ASP A 832 42.24 35.85 18.32
CA ASP A 832 42.21 37.27 18.68
C ASP A 832 42.65 37.53 20.13
N ILE A 833 42.23 36.67 21.06
CA ILE A 833 42.65 36.72 22.48
C ILE A 833 44.10 36.23 22.63
N LEU A 834 44.49 35.17 21.91
CA LEU A 834 45.83 34.56 22.02
C LEU A 834 46.93 35.44 21.42
N TYR A 835 46.68 36.08 20.27
CA TYR A 835 47.68 36.91 19.58
C TYR A 835 47.44 38.41 19.73
N GLY A 836 46.25 38.89 20.12
CA GLY A 836 46.00 40.30 20.41
C GLY A 836 46.28 41.27 19.26
N SER A 837 46.20 40.81 18.00
CA SER A 837 46.70 41.53 16.82
C SER A 837 48.20 41.88 16.85
N ASP A 838 49.05 41.00 17.41
CA ASP A 838 50.52 41.08 17.32
C ASP A 838 50.93 41.35 15.85
N PRO A 839 51.79 42.35 15.57
CA PRO A 839 52.29 42.61 14.23
C PRO A 839 52.88 41.38 13.53
N LYS A 840 53.42 40.39 14.26
CA LYS A 840 53.88 39.10 13.69
C LYS A 840 52.74 38.28 13.10
N PHE A 841 51.65 38.11 13.85
CA PHE A 841 50.45 37.40 13.40
C PHE A 841 49.81 38.13 12.22
N LEU A 842 49.76 39.46 12.27
CA LEU A 842 49.32 40.27 11.14
C LEU A 842 50.24 40.16 9.91
N THR A 843 51.57 40.07 10.07
CA THR A 843 52.47 39.83 8.92
C THR A 843 52.27 38.44 8.30
N GLU A 844 51.98 37.42 9.11
CA GLU A 844 51.67 36.07 8.62
C GLU A 844 50.34 36.02 7.85
N ILE A 845 49.27 36.62 8.40
CA ILE A 845 47.98 36.76 7.70
C ILE A 845 48.15 37.49 6.35
N ASN A 846 48.89 38.60 6.34
CA ASN A 846 49.13 39.37 5.12
C ASN A 846 49.99 38.59 4.11
N SER A 847 51.02 37.86 4.57
CA SER A 847 51.84 37.00 3.70
C SER A 847 51.02 35.90 3.03
N MET A 848 50.18 35.18 3.80
CA MET A 848 49.28 34.17 3.25
C MET A 848 48.24 34.77 2.29
N SER A 849 47.74 35.97 2.59
CA SER A 849 46.80 36.68 1.72
C SER A 849 47.43 37.11 0.39
N SER A 850 48.70 37.51 0.37
CA SER A 850 49.44 37.80 -0.87
C SER A 850 49.66 36.53 -1.71
N ILE A 851 50.03 35.40 -1.09
CA ILE A 851 50.20 34.13 -1.81
C ILE A 851 48.88 33.68 -2.46
N LEU A 852 47.78 33.72 -1.70
CA LEU A 852 46.44 33.39 -2.23
C LEU A 852 45.99 34.36 -3.33
N LEU A 853 46.34 35.65 -3.22
CA LEU A 853 46.08 36.62 -4.28
C LEU A 853 46.82 36.28 -5.58
N GLU A 854 48.09 35.89 -5.51
CA GLU A 854 48.87 35.46 -6.67
C GLU A 854 48.29 34.19 -7.31
N GLU A 855 47.90 33.18 -6.52
CA GLU A 855 47.19 31.99 -7.04
C GLU A 855 45.85 32.35 -7.71
N ILE A 856 45.05 33.24 -7.11
CA ILE A 856 43.79 33.72 -7.72
C ILE A 856 44.04 34.47 -9.04
N LEU A 857 45.10 35.28 -9.13
CA LEU A 857 45.44 36.01 -10.36
C LEU A 857 45.96 35.07 -11.46
N ASN A 858 46.71 34.02 -11.09
CA ASN A 858 47.13 32.96 -12.00
C ASN A 858 45.91 32.18 -12.54
N ASN A 859 45.00 31.74 -11.64
CA ASN A 859 43.77 31.06 -12.02
C ASN A 859 42.88 31.93 -12.93
N LEU A 860 42.76 33.23 -12.64
CA LEU A 860 42.07 34.19 -13.51
C LEU A 860 42.71 34.33 -14.89
N GLN A 861 44.03 34.16 -15.02
CA GLN A 861 44.67 34.07 -16.35
C GLN A 861 44.29 32.75 -17.04
N THR A 862 44.39 31.60 -16.36
CA THR A 862 44.08 30.28 -16.93
C THR A 862 42.63 30.17 -17.41
N LEU A 863 41.65 30.69 -16.65
CA LEU A 863 40.24 30.75 -17.10
C LEU A 863 40.08 31.60 -18.39
N GLY A 864 40.88 32.65 -18.56
CA GLY A 864 40.92 33.45 -19.78
C GLY A 864 41.55 32.74 -20.98
N GLU A 865 42.50 31.85 -20.74
CA GLU A 865 43.14 31.00 -21.75
C GLU A 865 42.23 29.83 -22.16
N GLN A 866 41.48 29.27 -21.20
CA GLN A 866 40.44 28.25 -21.40
C GLN A 866 39.16 28.79 -22.08
N LYS A 867 38.96 30.12 -22.07
CA LYS A 867 37.81 30.87 -22.59
C LYS A 867 36.53 30.81 -21.74
N ASP A 868 36.65 30.51 -20.45
CA ASP A 868 35.55 30.61 -19.48
C ASP A 868 35.32 32.07 -19.05
N LEU A 869 34.98 32.91 -20.03
CA LEU A 869 34.97 34.37 -19.91
C LEU A 869 33.90 34.91 -18.96
N GLU A 870 32.80 34.18 -18.78
CA GLU A 870 31.72 34.56 -17.85
C GLU A 870 32.17 34.37 -16.40
N GLU A 871 32.76 33.21 -16.10
CA GLU A 871 33.35 32.90 -14.79
C GLU A 871 34.55 33.80 -14.47
N GLN A 872 35.43 34.06 -15.46
CA GLN A 872 36.51 35.04 -15.33
C GLN A 872 35.98 36.44 -14.98
N ALA A 873 34.89 36.88 -15.63
CA ALA A 873 34.28 38.18 -15.39
C ALA A 873 33.61 38.27 -14.00
N ALA A 874 32.93 37.20 -13.56
CA ALA A 874 32.32 37.12 -12.24
C ALA A 874 33.38 37.13 -11.13
N ILE A 875 34.37 36.24 -11.19
CA ILE A 875 35.40 36.08 -10.15
C ILE A 875 36.28 37.33 -10.04
N SER A 876 36.61 37.99 -11.16
CA SER A 876 37.36 39.26 -11.11
C SER A 876 36.53 40.42 -10.55
N PHE A 877 35.20 40.41 -10.69
CA PHE A 877 34.29 41.37 -10.06
C PHE A 877 34.11 41.09 -8.55
N GLU A 878 34.07 39.82 -8.14
CA GLU A 878 34.08 39.41 -6.72
C GLU A 878 35.38 39.84 -6.03
N LEU A 879 36.56 39.51 -6.60
CA LEU A 879 37.87 39.93 -6.06
C LEU A 879 37.98 41.46 -5.98
N PHE A 880 37.48 42.19 -6.98
CA PHE A 880 37.42 43.65 -6.97
C PHE A 880 36.66 44.21 -5.75
N GLN A 881 35.51 43.61 -5.39
CA GLN A 881 34.76 43.99 -4.19
C GLN A 881 35.60 43.78 -2.94
N TYR A 882 36.19 42.59 -2.77
CA TYR A 882 36.95 42.24 -1.57
C TYR A 882 38.22 43.10 -1.42
N VAL A 883 38.93 43.41 -2.51
CA VAL A 883 40.07 44.33 -2.49
C VAL A 883 39.65 45.74 -2.03
N ILE A 884 38.52 46.26 -2.48
CA ILE A 884 38.02 47.57 -2.03
C ILE A 884 37.57 47.55 -0.57
N GLU A 885 36.91 46.48 -0.12
CA GLU A 885 36.34 46.42 1.23
C GLU A 885 37.39 46.12 2.31
N ILE A 886 38.31 45.18 2.06
CA ILE A 886 39.24 44.63 3.06
C ILE A 886 40.64 45.25 3.01
N VAL A 887 41.18 45.54 1.81
CA VAL A 887 42.59 45.92 1.65
C VAL A 887 42.79 47.42 1.85
N ASN A 888 43.86 47.81 2.54
CA ASN A 888 44.32 49.19 2.50
C ASN A 888 44.84 49.52 1.09
N LEU A 889 44.04 50.25 0.30
CA LEU A 889 44.37 50.67 -1.06
C LEU A 889 45.59 51.61 -1.15
N GLU A 890 46.08 52.12 -0.02
CA GLU A 890 47.33 52.88 0.07
C GLU A 890 48.59 51.98 0.08
N SER A 891 48.43 50.65 0.17
CA SER A 891 49.55 49.73 -0.05
C SER A 891 49.96 49.66 -1.52
N GLU A 892 51.23 49.37 -1.76
CA GLU A 892 51.82 49.39 -3.09
C GLU A 892 51.12 48.41 -4.04
N GLY A 893 50.88 48.85 -5.28
CA GLY A 893 50.18 48.10 -6.31
C GLY A 893 48.65 48.02 -6.14
N MET A 894 48.09 47.88 -4.93
CA MET A 894 46.71 47.39 -4.73
C MET A 894 45.61 48.28 -5.33
N ALA A 895 45.73 49.61 -5.32
CA ALA A 895 44.80 50.49 -6.03
C ALA A 895 44.87 50.36 -7.57
N THR A 896 46.05 50.01 -8.11
CA THR A 896 46.22 49.72 -9.54
C THR A 896 45.61 48.36 -9.89
N LEU A 897 45.78 47.36 -9.02
CA LEU A 897 45.18 46.04 -9.18
C LEU A 897 43.65 46.12 -9.21
N ALA A 898 43.03 46.85 -8.28
CA ALA A 898 41.59 47.06 -8.26
C ALA A 898 41.07 47.68 -9.58
N TYR A 899 41.78 48.69 -10.12
CA TYR A 899 41.42 49.26 -11.42
C TYR A 899 41.56 48.25 -12.58
N GLN A 900 42.57 47.38 -12.56
CA GLN A 900 42.75 46.34 -13.57
C GLN A 900 41.67 45.25 -13.49
N LEU A 901 41.24 44.85 -12.29
CA LEU A 901 40.16 43.88 -12.09
C LEU A 901 38.79 44.41 -12.53
N TRP A 902 38.53 45.71 -12.31
CA TRP A 902 37.35 46.37 -12.86
C TRP A 902 37.33 46.35 -14.40
N LEU A 903 38.47 46.63 -15.04
CA LEU A 903 38.58 46.55 -16.50
C LEU A 903 38.45 45.11 -17.01
N LEU A 904 39.00 44.12 -16.30
CA LEU A 904 38.91 42.70 -16.67
C LEU A 904 37.46 42.20 -16.67
N SER A 905 36.71 42.47 -15.60
CA SER A 905 35.30 42.07 -15.46
C SER A 905 34.38 42.69 -16.51
N HIS A 906 34.68 43.90 -16.99
CA HIS A 906 33.88 44.57 -18.03
C HIS A 906 34.31 44.23 -19.47
N LYS A 907 35.54 43.75 -19.66
CA LYS A 907 36.20 43.54 -20.98
C LYS A 907 35.35 42.77 -22.00
N HIS A 908 34.67 41.72 -21.56
CA HIS A 908 33.92 40.81 -22.43
C HIS A 908 32.39 40.96 -22.35
N LYS A 909 31.89 41.94 -21.56
CA LYS A 909 30.47 42.27 -21.37
C LYS A 909 29.58 41.16 -20.76
N CYS A 910 30.17 40.13 -20.16
CA CYS A 910 29.45 39.02 -19.52
C CYS A 910 28.74 39.40 -18.19
N LEU A 911 29.16 40.49 -17.54
CA LEU A 911 28.64 40.93 -16.24
C LEU A 911 27.32 41.73 -16.36
N ASP A 912 26.36 41.51 -15.46
CA ASP A 912 25.14 42.34 -15.39
C ASP A 912 25.47 43.80 -15.01
N LYS A 913 25.24 44.70 -15.96
CA LYS A 913 25.41 46.14 -15.80
C LYS A 913 24.60 46.73 -14.64
N LYS A 914 23.46 46.14 -14.27
CA LYS A 914 22.67 46.60 -13.10
C LYS A 914 23.41 46.33 -11.79
N MET A 915 24.16 45.24 -11.70
CA MET A 915 24.99 44.90 -10.54
C MET A 915 26.20 45.85 -10.45
N ALA A 916 26.88 46.08 -11.58
CA ALA A 916 27.99 47.02 -11.67
C ALA A 916 27.57 48.47 -11.32
N MET A 917 26.42 48.94 -11.82
CA MET A 917 25.89 50.28 -11.49
C MET A 917 25.58 50.42 -9.99
N ARG A 918 24.87 49.46 -9.39
CA ARG A 918 24.58 49.46 -7.94
C ARG A 918 25.85 49.53 -7.09
N LEU A 919 26.88 48.74 -7.44
CA LEU A 919 28.16 48.78 -6.74
C LEU A 919 28.83 50.15 -6.90
N LEU A 920 28.94 50.66 -8.13
CA LEU A 920 29.56 51.96 -8.42
C LEU A 920 28.86 53.10 -7.68
N ASP A 921 27.52 53.09 -7.58
CA ASP A 921 26.77 54.10 -6.83
C ASP A 921 26.95 53.95 -5.32
N SER A 922 27.05 52.73 -4.78
CA SER A 922 27.42 52.51 -3.38
C SER A 922 28.85 53.01 -3.04
N LEU A 923 29.78 52.94 -3.99
CA LEU A 923 31.14 53.47 -3.83
C LEU A 923 31.16 55.00 -3.90
N LYS A 924 30.33 55.63 -4.74
CA LYS A 924 30.12 57.09 -4.73
C LYS A 924 29.53 57.56 -3.40
N LEU A 925 28.59 56.81 -2.81
CA LEU A 925 28.03 57.12 -1.48
C LEU A 925 29.06 57.01 -0.35
N LYS A 926 30.08 56.14 -0.47
CA LYS A 926 31.21 56.03 0.46
C LYS A 926 32.29 57.10 0.23
N LEU A 927 32.32 57.78 -0.93
CA LEU A 927 33.33 58.79 -1.29
C LEU A 927 33.57 59.90 -0.25
N PRO A 928 32.56 60.53 0.39
CA PRO A 928 32.79 61.59 1.39
C PRO A 928 33.40 61.09 2.71
N MET A 929 33.55 59.78 2.91
CA MET A 929 34.18 59.20 4.10
C MET A 929 35.71 59.07 3.98
N TYR A 930 36.29 59.44 2.84
CA TYR A 930 37.73 59.28 2.56
C TYR A 930 38.39 60.61 2.16
N PRO A 931 39.68 60.82 2.47
CA PRO A 931 40.40 62.04 2.06
C PRO A 931 40.38 62.23 0.53
N ALA A 932 40.27 63.49 0.09
CA ALA A 932 40.11 63.83 -1.33
C ALA A 932 41.25 63.32 -2.25
N ASN A 933 42.47 63.20 -1.71
CA ASN A 933 43.66 62.69 -2.42
C ASN A 933 43.99 61.21 -2.10
N SER A 934 43.10 60.49 -1.40
CA SER A 934 43.33 59.07 -1.04
C SER A 934 43.37 58.17 -2.27
N ALA A 935 43.98 56.99 -2.12
CA ALA A 935 43.96 55.97 -3.16
C ALA A 935 42.53 55.53 -3.54
N PHE A 936 41.59 55.58 -2.59
CA PHE A 936 40.17 55.27 -2.81
C PHE A 936 39.47 56.32 -3.68
N SER A 937 39.60 57.62 -3.37
CA SER A 937 38.94 58.68 -4.17
C SER A 937 39.48 58.73 -5.60
N LEU A 938 40.80 58.56 -5.76
CA LEU A 938 41.49 58.49 -7.05
C LEU A 938 41.22 57.20 -7.85
N LEU A 939 40.68 56.15 -7.20
CA LEU A 939 40.18 54.94 -7.85
C LEU A 939 38.73 55.16 -8.30
N VAL A 940 37.84 55.55 -7.39
CA VAL A 940 36.39 55.71 -7.67
C VAL A 940 36.14 56.72 -8.79
N SER A 941 36.92 57.80 -8.87
CA SER A 941 36.81 58.79 -9.96
C SER A 941 37.21 58.26 -11.36
N LYS A 942 37.88 57.09 -11.44
CA LYS A 942 38.27 56.44 -12.70
C LYS A 942 37.33 55.32 -13.14
N LEU A 943 36.47 54.80 -12.25
CA LEU A 943 35.56 53.70 -12.55
C LEU A 943 34.43 54.15 -13.50
N LYS A 944 34.24 53.41 -14.59
CA LYS A 944 33.21 53.62 -15.63
C LYS A 944 32.71 52.27 -16.16
N ILE A 945 31.48 52.24 -16.69
CA ILE A 945 30.74 51.05 -17.17
C ILE A 945 30.45 51.19 -18.67
#